data_AF-A0A9Q0QQ97-F1
#
_entry.id   AF-A0A9Q0QQ97-F1
#
_cell.length_a   1.000
_cell.length_b   1.000
_cell.length_c   1.000
_cell.angle_alpha   90.00
_cell.angle_beta   90.00
_cell.angle_gamma   90.00
#
_symmetry.space_group_name_H-M   'P 1'
#
loop_
_entity.id
_entity.type
_entity.pdbx_description
1 polymer ?
#
loop_
_entity_poly.entity_id
_entity_poly.type
_entity_poly.pdbx_seq_one_letter_code
_entity_poly.pdbx_strand_id
1 'polypeptide(L)'
;MQTSRARRKVAPVANDGDSSEKFDQLLLSSAICNGEDLGPFVRKAFASGKPDTLLHHLRHFARSTESEIEEVCKAHYQDFIMAVDDLRSLLSDVDSLKSSLFHSNELLQSVAGPLLASLDAFVEAQNVSRNVSVALDSVQICIRLMELCSRANFHLSGKNFYMALKCVDAIERDFLEKTPSLTLRKMLEKRIPAIRSYIEKRVSKEFGDWLVEIRIASRNLGQLAIGQASARRQREEELRIKQRQAEEQSRLSLRDCVYALEDEDEDDFVTGAARDDGIEKFSNGGSAFLGFDLTPLYRAHHIHKTLGLEDRFRKYYFENRKLQLTSDFQVSSMTPFLESHQTFFAQIAGFFIVEDRVLRTGGDLISKFEVETLWETAVSKMCSVLEDQFSRMQTANHLLLIKDYVSLLSVTLRRYGYPVDALLVVLSKHRDKYHELLLSDCKKLIGEALGADKFEQMLMKKEYEYSMNVLSFQLQTSDIIPAFPYVAPFSSTVPDCCRIVRSFIEDSVSFMAYGGQLDFYDVVKRYLDRLLNEVLDGALVKLINTSVHGVSQAMQIAANMAVLERACEFFFRHAAQLSGIPLRMAERGRRQFPLNNARDVAEEMLSGMLKAKVDGFMMLTENVNWMTDEPPPNGNEYVNEVLIYLETLVSTAQQILPVQVLKRVLTDVLSHISETILGVLLGDSVKRFSVNAIMGIDVDIRLLESFTESQKHLFSDGDANQLKLALAEVRQLINLLLSNHPESFLNPVIRERSYDLLDYRKVVTVSEKLKDPSDRLFGTFGGRTVKQNPKKKSLDALIKRLKEVS
;
A
#
# COMPACT_ATOMS: atom_id res chain seq x y z
N MET A 1 -131.09 5.02 46.89
CA MET A 1 -131.23 3.76 47.66
C MET A 1 -131.28 4.13 49.13
N GLN A 2 -132.43 3.81 49.77
CA GLN A 2 -132.69 3.57 51.21
C GLN A 2 -132.26 4.66 52.22
N THR A 3 -133.11 5.27 53.07
CA THR A 3 -134.39 4.92 53.74
C THR A 3 -135.09 6.23 54.19
N SER A 4 -136.31 6.59 53.77
CA SER A 4 -137.66 6.24 54.29
C SER A 4 -138.01 6.58 55.77
N ARG A 5 -138.79 7.67 55.93
CA ARG A 5 -139.99 7.91 56.79
C ARG A 5 -140.03 7.56 58.29
N ALA A 6 -140.58 8.51 59.07
CA ALA A 6 -141.73 8.26 59.96
C ALA A 6 -142.60 9.53 60.21
N ARG A 7 -143.92 9.36 60.09
CA ARG A 7 -145.05 10.31 60.26
C ARG A 7 -145.40 10.56 61.73
N ARG A 8 -146.02 11.71 62.06
CA ARG A 8 -146.86 11.90 63.26
C ARG A 8 -148.33 12.20 62.88
N LYS A 9 -149.25 11.47 63.49
CA LYS A 9 -150.71 11.69 63.54
C LYS A 9 -151.04 12.80 64.53
N VAL A 10 -152.14 13.52 64.31
CA VAL A 10 -152.94 14.12 65.40
C VAL A 10 -154.43 13.94 65.08
N ALA A 11 -155.21 13.63 66.12
CA ALA A 11 -156.67 13.51 66.16
C ALA A 11 -157.26 14.65 67.03
N PRO A 12 -158.58 14.92 66.96
CA PRO A 12 -159.18 16.25 67.14
C PRO A 12 -159.94 16.41 68.47
N VAL A 13 -160.44 17.62 68.77
CA VAL A 13 -161.56 17.85 69.70
C VAL A 13 -162.48 18.97 69.20
N ALA A 14 -163.77 18.69 69.28
CA ALA A 14 -164.94 19.42 68.79
C ALA A 14 -165.69 20.16 69.91
N ASN A 15 -166.66 21.01 69.51
CA ASN A 15 -168.07 21.08 69.98
C ASN A 15 -168.62 22.52 69.98
N ASP A 16 -169.92 22.79 69.80
CA ASP A 16 -171.07 22.07 69.20
C ASP A 16 -172.25 23.05 69.16
N GLY A 17 -173.29 22.74 68.36
CA GLY A 17 -174.60 23.41 68.49
C GLY A 17 -175.54 23.46 67.27
N ASP A 18 -175.49 22.51 66.31
CA ASP A 18 -176.58 22.16 65.36
C ASP A 18 -176.17 20.88 64.59
N SER A 19 -176.66 19.69 64.99
CA SER A 19 -175.85 18.45 64.98
C SER A 19 -176.32 17.24 64.16
N SER A 20 -177.47 17.25 63.47
CA SER A 20 -177.89 16.05 62.68
C SER A 20 -177.39 16.03 61.24
N GLU A 21 -177.31 17.16 60.55
CA GLU A 21 -176.85 17.20 59.14
C GLU A 21 -175.32 17.13 59.03
N LYS A 22 -174.58 17.64 60.03
CA LYS A 22 -173.10 17.57 60.09
C LYS A 22 -172.56 16.16 60.32
N PHE A 23 -173.29 15.32 61.04
CA PHE A 23 -172.85 13.95 61.30
C PHE A 23 -172.95 13.07 60.03
N ASP A 24 -174.03 13.22 59.26
CA ASP A 24 -174.18 12.55 57.96
C ASP A 24 -173.15 13.08 56.93
N GLN A 25 -172.70 14.34 57.03
CA GLN A 25 -171.62 14.91 56.20
C GLN A 25 -170.23 14.35 56.53
N LEU A 26 -169.93 14.10 57.81
CA LEU A 26 -168.64 13.53 58.27
C LEU A 26 -168.49 12.04 57.95
N LEU A 27 -169.59 11.27 57.98
CA LEU A 27 -169.57 9.88 57.54
C LEU A 27 -169.33 9.75 56.03
N LEU A 28 -169.93 10.64 55.22
CA LEU A 28 -169.73 10.66 53.77
C LEU A 28 -168.28 11.02 53.38
N SER A 29 -167.67 12.01 54.03
CA SER A 29 -166.28 12.40 53.77
C SER A 29 -165.28 11.31 54.17
N SER A 30 -165.52 10.62 55.29
CA SER A 30 -164.73 9.45 55.71
C SER A 30 -164.83 8.29 54.71
N ALA A 31 -166.02 7.98 54.20
CA ALA A 31 -166.23 6.88 53.24
C ALA A 31 -165.53 7.16 51.88
N ILE A 32 -165.51 8.42 51.42
CA ILE A 32 -164.84 8.82 50.18
C ILE A 32 -163.31 8.80 50.33
N CYS A 33 -162.77 9.30 51.46
CA CYS A 33 -161.32 9.25 51.72
C CYS A 33 -160.79 7.81 51.86
N ASN A 34 -161.63 6.87 52.30
CA ASN A 34 -161.27 5.46 52.49
C ASN A 34 -161.63 4.56 51.28
N GLY A 35 -162.41 5.05 50.31
CA GLY A 35 -162.77 4.30 49.09
C GLY A 35 -163.89 3.26 49.24
N GLU A 36 -164.86 3.48 50.13
CA GLU A 36 -165.98 2.55 50.40
C GLU A 36 -167.20 2.76 49.47
N ASP A 37 -168.09 1.75 49.38
CA ASP A 37 -169.25 1.74 48.47
C ASP A 37 -170.37 2.70 48.92
N LEU A 38 -170.69 3.66 48.06
CA LEU A 38 -171.60 4.78 48.34
C LEU A 38 -173.08 4.42 48.15
N GLY A 39 -173.39 3.19 47.70
CA GLY A 39 -174.75 2.71 47.46
C GLY A 39 -175.77 2.88 48.61
N PRO A 40 -175.43 2.66 49.89
CA PRO A 40 -176.36 2.81 51.01
C PRO A 40 -176.79 4.26 51.27
N PHE A 41 -175.88 5.23 51.07
CA PHE A 41 -176.14 6.66 51.26
C PHE A 41 -176.99 7.24 50.13
N VAL A 42 -176.78 6.77 48.89
CA VAL A 42 -177.66 7.08 47.75
C VAL A 42 -179.07 6.52 48.01
N ARG A 43 -179.20 5.28 48.48
CA ARG A 43 -180.50 4.65 48.80
C ARG A 43 -181.25 5.38 49.93
N LYS A 44 -180.56 5.80 50.99
CA LYS A 44 -181.14 6.58 52.11
C LYS A 44 -181.62 7.96 51.64
N ALA A 45 -180.86 8.64 50.78
CA ALA A 45 -181.19 9.96 50.25
C ALA A 45 -182.39 9.97 49.26
N PHE A 46 -182.54 8.92 48.45
CA PHE A 46 -183.72 8.73 47.60
C PHE A 46 -184.98 8.32 48.39
N ALA A 47 -184.83 7.54 49.46
CA ALA A 47 -185.94 7.14 50.33
C ALA A 47 -186.48 8.29 51.21
N SER A 48 -185.64 9.25 51.58
CA SER A 48 -186.02 10.44 52.37
C SER A 48 -186.52 11.63 51.54
N GLY A 49 -186.72 11.46 50.23
CA GLY A 49 -187.29 12.49 49.35
C GLY A 49 -186.43 13.76 49.16
N LYS A 50 -185.13 13.71 49.49
CA LYS A 50 -184.23 14.88 49.45
C LYS A 50 -182.86 14.56 48.80
N PRO A 51 -182.81 14.19 47.52
CA PRO A 51 -181.54 13.89 46.82
C PRO A 51 -180.61 15.09 46.65
N ASP A 52 -181.13 16.33 46.66
CA ASP A 52 -180.33 17.54 46.48
C ASP A 52 -179.35 17.82 47.63
N THR A 53 -179.69 17.38 48.85
CA THR A 53 -178.81 17.56 50.03
C THR A 53 -177.52 16.73 49.92
N LEU A 54 -177.59 15.52 49.36
CA LEU A 54 -176.41 14.67 49.10
C LEU A 54 -175.49 15.28 48.04
N LEU A 55 -176.07 15.83 46.97
CA LEU A 55 -175.34 16.51 45.90
C LEU A 55 -174.60 17.77 46.41
N HIS A 56 -175.21 18.50 47.35
CA HIS A 56 -174.57 19.65 47.99
C HIS A 56 -173.35 19.24 48.83
N HIS A 57 -173.48 18.16 49.62
CA HIS A 57 -172.36 17.64 50.41
C HIS A 57 -171.19 17.12 49.56
N LEU A 58 -171.46 16.44 48.45
CA LEU A 58 -170.43 16.00 47.49
C LEU A 58 -169.72 17.18 46.81
N ARG A 59 -170.46 18.23 46.41
CA ARG A 59 -169.86 19.44 45.84
C ARG A 59 -169.01 20.21 46.85
N HIS A 60 -169.42 20.24 48.13
CA HIS A 60 -168.64 20.87 49.19
C HIS A 60 -167.32 20.10 49.44
N PHE A 61 -167.36 18.77 49.44
CA PHE A 61 -166.15 17.95 49.59
C PHE A 61 -165.16 18.17 48.43
N ALA A 62 -165.65 18.16 47.17
CA ALA A 62 -164.81 18.41 46.00
C ALA A 62 -164.08 19.78 46.06
N ARG A 63 -164.79 20.84 46.48
CA ARG A 63 -164.20 22.17 46.65
C ARG A 63 -163.17 22.23 47.78
N SER A 64 -163.41 21.52 48.88
CA SER A 64 -162.43 21.42 49.98
C SER A 64 -161.14 20.75 49.54
N THR A 65 -161.22 19.68 48.73
CA THR A 65 -160.04 19.01 48.20
C THR A 65 -159.31 19.83 47.15
N GLU A 66 -160.02 20.60 46.31
CA GLU A 66 -159.39 21.57 45.40
C GLU A 66 -158.61 22.65 46.17
N SER A 67 -159.17 23.14 47.27
CA SER A 67 -158.51 24.11 48.16
C SER A 67 -157.24 23.55 48.81
N GLU A 68 -157.26 22.31 49.30
CA GLU A 68 -156.05 21.68 49.86
C GLU A 68 -154.96 21.48 48.81
N ILE A 69 -155.32 21.11 47.58
CA ILE A 69 -154.37 20.99 46.47
C ILE A 69 -153.78 22.36 46.12
N GLU A 70 -154.59 23.42 46.07
CA GLU A 70 -154.10 24.78 45.86
C GLU A 70 -153.12 25.24 46.94
N GLU A 71 -153.36 24.93 48.22
CA GLU A 71 -152.43 25.28 49.30
C GLU A 71 -151.10 24.52 49.20
N VAL A 72 -151.11 23.23 48.87
CA VAL A 72 -149.88 22.43 48.69
C VAL A 72 -149.10 22.91 47.45
N CYS A 73 -149.78 23.22 46.35
CA CYS A 73 -149.15 23.80 45.17
C CYS A 73 -148.60 25.21 45.46
N LYS A 74 -149.29 26.04 46.25
CA LYS A 74 -148.77 27.33 46.72
C LYS A 74 -147.56 27.21 47.64
N ALA A 75 -147.49 26.17 48.46
CA ALA A 75 -146.37 25.97 49.37
C ALA A 75 -145.07 25.54 48.66
N HIS A 76 -145.15 24.79 47.56
CA HIS A 76 -143.99 24.15 46.91
C HIS A 76 -143.68 24.59 45.47
N TYR A 77 -144.43 25.52 44.86
CA TYR A 77 -144.10 25.96 43.49
C TYR A 77 -142.73 26.65 43.41
N GLN A 78 -142.33 27.35 44.48
CA GLN A 78 -141.08 28.11 44.51
C GLN A 78 -139.85 27.17 44.50
N ASP A 79 -139.89 26.09 45.29
CA ASP A 79 -138.81 25.09 45.36
C ASP A 79 -138.65 24.33 44.02
N PHE A 80 -139.76 24.05 43.32
CA PHE A 80 -139.72 23.41 42.00
C PHE A 80 -139.13 24.32 40.93
N ILE A 81 -139.47 25.61 40.93
CA ILE A 81 -138.87 26.60 40.01
C ILE A 81 -137.37 26.72 40.28
N MET A 82 -136.96 26.81 41.55
CA MET A 82 -135.54 26.86 41.90
C MET A 82 -134.76 25.63 41.42
N ALA A 83 -135.31 24.42 41.57
CA ALA A 83 -134.65 23.21 41.08
C ALA A 83 -134.52 23.15 39.55
N VAL A 84 -135.50 23.71 38.81
CA VAL A 84 -135.45 23.80 37.34
C VAL A 84 -134.45 24.88 36.90
N ASP A 85 -134.39 26.01 37.60
CA ASP A 85 -133.42 27.07 37.33
C ASP A 85 -131.98 26.62 37.64
N ASP A 86 -131.77 25.86 38.73
CA ASP A 86 -130.47 25.26 39.05
C ASP A 86 -130.01 24.27 37.97
N LEU A 87 -130.91 23.43 37.45
CA LEU A 87 -130.63 22.51 36.33
C LEU A 87 -130.28 23.27 35.04
N ARG A 88 -130.93 24.40 34.79
CA ARG A 88 -130.65 25.27 33.65
C ARG A 88 -129.31 25.99 33.81
N SER A 89 -128.95 26.40 35.03
CA SER A 89 -127.62 26.94 35.36
C SER A 89 -126.54 25.88 35.13
N LEU A 90 -126.76 24.65 35.58
CA LEU A 90 -125.81 23.55 35.40
C LEU A 90 -125.60 23.20 33.91
N LEU A 91 -126.65 23.27 33.09
CA LEU A 91 -126.54 23.15 31.63
C LEU A 91 -125.69 24.26 31.02
N SER A 92 -125.89 25.52 31.46
CA SER A 92 -125.07 26.65 31.06
C SER A 92 -123.60 26.49 31.47
N ASP A 93 -123.35 25.99 32.68
CA ASP A 93 -122.00 25.72 33.19
C ASP A 93 -121.31 24.57 32.44
N VAL A 94 -122.07 23.54 32.05
CA VAL A 94 -121.57 22.43 31.21
C VAL A 94 -121.24 22.91 29.79
N ASP A 95 -122.06 23.77 29.19
CA ASP A 95 -121.78 24.37 27.89
C ASP A 95 -120.59 25.34 27.94
N SER A 96 -120.45 26.09 29.03
CA SER A 96 -119.27 26.91 29.34
C SER A 96 -118.01 26.05 29.45
N LEU A 97 -118.05 24.96 30.22
CA LEU A 97 -116.92 24.05 30.38
C LEU A 97 -116.54 23.37 29.07
N LYS A 98 -117.53 22.93 28.30
CA LYS A 98 -117.34 22.35 26.96
C LYS A 98 -116.64 23.36 26.06
N SER A 99 -117.09 24.62 26.04
CA SER A 99 -116.48 25.70 25.27
C SER A 99 -115.05 25.99 25.73
N SER A 100 -114.78 26.01 27.04
CA SER A 100 -113.44 26.18 27.61
C SER A 100 -112.51 25.02 27.27
N LEU A 101 -113.03 23.79 27.20
CA LEU A 101 -112.27 22.59 26.86
C LEU A 101 -111.97 22.53 25.36
N PHE A 102 -112.93 22.90 24.51
CA PHE A 102 -112.69 23.11 23.08
C PHE A 102 -111.65 24.21 22.84
N HIS A 103 -111.77 25.34 23.51
CA HIS A 103 -110.81 26.43 23.42
C HIS A 103 -109.42 26.00 23.89
N SER A 104 -109.31 25.28 25.01
CA SER A 104 -108.03 24.77 25.50
C SER A 104 -107.41 23.75 24.56
N ASN A 105 -108.22 22.88 23.94
CA ASN A 105 -107.75 21.92 22.94
C ASN A 105 -107.32 22.60 21.64
N GLU A 106 -108.05 23.63 21.19
CA GLU A 106 -107.68 24.44 20.03
C GLU A 106 -106.37 25.22 20.30
N LEU A 107 -106.21 25.75 21.51
CA LEU A 107 -105.00 26.45 21.94
C LEU A 107 -103.82 25.47 22.07
N LEU A 108 -104.05 24.25 22.57
CA LEU A 108 -103.03 23.20 22.63
C LEU A 108 -102.60 22.75 21.22
N GLN A 109 -103.54 22.52 20.31
CA GLN A 109 -103.25 22.11 18.93
C GLN A 109 -102.56 23.23 18.14
N SER A 110 -102.99 24.48 18.31
CA SER A 110 -102.38 25.64 17.65
C SER A 110 -100.97 25.94 18.15
N VAL A 111 -100.59 25.52 19.36
CA VAL A 111 -99.22 25.61 19.87
C VAL A 111 -98.40 24.36 19.56
N ALA A 112 -98.97 23.16 19.73
CA ALA A 112 -98.26 21.89 19.57
C ALA A 112 -97.94 21.56 18.10
N GLY A 113 -98.83 21.90 17.16
CA GLY A 113 -98.61 21.68 15.73
C GLY A 113 -97.36 22.42 15.21
N PRO A 114 -97.26 23.75 15.38
CA PRO A 114 -96.05 24.51 15.04
C PRO A 114 -94.81 24.05 15.80
N LEU A 115 -94.94 23.65 17.06
CA LEU A 115 -93.81 23.15 17.86
C LEU A 115 -93.27 21.82 17.33
N LEU A 116 -94.15 20.88 16.95
CA LEU A 116 -93.76 19.60 16.33
C LEU A 116 -93.11 19.84 14.97
N ALA A 117 -93.68 20.71 14.12
CA ALA A 117 -93.06 21.07 12.85
C ALA A 117 -91.68 21.72 13.05
N SER A 118 -91.53 22.56 14.08
CA SER A 118 -90.23 23.13 14.47
C SER A 118 -89.25 22.09 15.00
N LEU A 119 -89.72 21.06 15.70
CA LEU A 119 -88.90 19.97 16.21
C LEU A 119 -88.42 19.06 15.08
N ASP A 120 -89.30 18.70 14.15
CA ASP A 120 -88.95 17.93 12.95
C ASP A 120 -87.93 18.69 12.10
N ALA A 121 -88.17 19.99 11.86
CA ALA A 121 -87.22 20.87 11.19
C ALA A 121 -85.87 20.95 11.95
N PHE A 122 -85.88 20.94 13.28
CA PHE A 122 -84.67 20.92 14.09
C PHE A 122 -83.91 19.60 13.98
N VAL A 123 -84.60 18.45 13.97
CA VAL A 123 -83.98 17.12 13.80
C VAL A 123 -83.41 16.96 12.39
N GLU A 124 -84.13 17.42 11.37
CA GLU A 124 -83.60 17.49 10.00
C GLU A 124 -82.36 18.39 9.93
N ALA A 125 -82.41 19.57 10.54
CA ALA A 125 -81.26 20.46 10.63
C ALA A 125 -80.08 19.84 11.39
N GLN A 126 -80.33 19.06 12.45
CA GLN A 126 -79.30 18.34 13.20
C GLN A 126 -78.68 17.21 12.37
N ASN A 127 -79.49 16.48 11.59
CA ASN A 127 -79.00 15.46 10.67
C ASN A 127 -78.16 16.07 9.54
N VAL A 128 -78.61 17.20 8.98
CA VAL A 128 -77.83 17.97 8.00
C VAL A 128 -76.53 18.46 8.63
N SER A 129 -76.57 19.01 9.85
CA SER A 129 -75.38 19.45 10.58
C SER A 129 -74.39 18.31 10.81
N ARG A 130 -74.88 17.13 11.19
CA ARG A 130 -74.04 15.93 11.36
C ARG A 130 -73.42 15.49 10.03
N ASN A 131 -74.21 15.42 8.96
CA ASN A 131 -73.70 15.06 7.64
C ASN A 131 -72.68 16.08 7.13
N VAL A 132 -72.90 17.37 7.37
CA VAL A 132 -71.96 18.45 7.06
C VAL A 132 -70.68 18.33 7.89
N SER A 133 -70.76 17.96 9.17
CA SER A 133 -69.58 17.75 10.01
C SER A 133 -68.72 16.58 9.52
N VAL A 134 -69.33 15.44 9.16
CA VAL A 134 -68.61 14.28 8.60
C VAL A 134 -68.02 14.62 7.23
N ALA A 135 -68.74 15.39 6.41
CA ALA A 135 -68.22 15.87 5.14
C ALA A 135 -67.02 16.81 5.34
N LEU A 136 -67.10 17.76 6.29
CA LEU A 136 -65.99 18.63 6.66
C LEU A 136 -64.76 17.85 7.13
N ASP A 137 -64.93 16.87 8.02
CA ASP A 137 -63.83 16.02 8.48
C ASP A 137 -63.20 15.24 7.33
N SER A 138 -64.03 14.68 6.44
CA SER A 138 -63.56 13.96 5.25
C SER A 138 -62.77 14.85 4.29
N VAL A 139 -63.21 16.10 4.10
CA VAL A 139 -62.52 17.10 3.28
C VAL A 139 -61.22 17.54 3.93
N GLN A 140 -61.20 17.75 5.25
CA GLN A 140 -59.99 18.09 6.02
C GLN A 140 -58.91 17.01 5.85
N ILE A 141 -59.29 15.73 5.91
CA ILE A 141 -58.39 14.59 5.67
C ILE A 141 -57.88 14.61 4.23
N CYS A 142 -58.75 14.86 3.25
CA CYS A 142 -58.37 14.93 1.83
C CYS A 142 -57.42 16.09 1.53
N ILE A 143 -57.61 17.27 2.14
CA ILE A 143 -56.73 18.43 1.99
C ILE A 143 -55.32 18.08 2.51
N ARG A 144 -55.24 17.52 3.71
CA ARG A 144 -53.94 17.14 4.31
C ARG A 144 -53.23 16.03 3.52
N LEU A 145 -53.99 15.07 2.99
CA LEU A 145 -53.47 14.04 2.09
C LEU A 145 -52.94 14.66 0.78
N MET A 146 -53.67 15.58 0.17
CA MET A 146 -53.26 16.26 -1.06
C MET A 146 -52.03 17.14 -0.85
N GLU A 147 -51.92 17.81 0.30
CA GLU A 147 -50.74 18.59 0.68
C GLU A 147 -49.50 17.69 0.82
N LEU A 148 -49.63 16.53 1.49
CA LEU A 148 -48.53 15.56 1.60
C LEU A 148 -48.15 14.96 0.24
N CYS A 149 -49.12 14.65 -0.62
CA CYS A 149 -48.87 14.20 -2.00
C CYS A 149 -48.16 15.28 -2.83
N SER A 150 -48.57 16.54 -2.70
CA SER A 150 -47.92 17.70 -3.31
C SER A 150 -46.45 17.82 -2.87
N ARG A 151 -46.21 17.74 -1.55
CA ARG A 151 -44.86 17.77 -0.98
C ARG A 151 -44.00 16.58 -1.43
N ALA A 152 -44.57 15.37 -1.50
CA ALA A 152 -43.88 14.20 -2.02
C ALA A 152 -43.47 14.40 -3.49
N ASN A 153 -44.38 14.93 -4.32
CA ASN A 153 -44.09 15.26 -5.72
C ASN A 153 -43.03 16.35 -5.87
N PHE A 154 -43.05 17.38 -5.01
CA PHE A 154 -42.02 18.43 -4.98
C PHE A 154 -40.64 17.86 -4.59
N HIS A 155 -40.57 16.98 -3.60
CA HIS A 155 -39.31 16.32 -3.23
C HIS A 155 -38.84 15.34 -4.31
N LEU A 156 -39.74 14.66 -5.02
CA LEU A 156 -39.42 13.81 -6.17
C LEU A 156 -38.84 14.60 -7.34
N SER A 157 -39.40 15.77 -7.67
CA SER A 157 -38.89 16.64 -8.73
C SER A 157 -37.56 17.29 -8.35
N GLY A 158 -37.40 17.69 -7.08
CA GLY A 158 -36.16 18.24 -6.53
C GLY A 158 -35.07 17.20 -6.25
N LYS A 159 -35.24 15.94 -6.68
CA LYS A 159 -34.33 14.81 -6.41
C LYS A 159 -33.99 14.66 -4.92
N ASN A 160 -34.88 14.96 -3.99
CA ASN A 160 -34.68 14.73 -2.56
C ASN A 160 -35.38 13.43 -2.13
N PHE A 161 -34.79 12.29 -2.53
CA PHE A 161 -35.42 10.98 -2.42
C PHE A 161 -35.72 10.55 -0.98
N TYR A 162 -34.88 10.89 0.00
CA TYR A 162 -35.13 10.55 1.40
C TYR A 162 -36.37 11.28 1.95
N MET A 163 -36.48 12.59 1.72
CA MET A 163 -37.66 13.36 2.15
C MET A 163 -38.92 12.90 1.42
N ALA A 164 -38.81 12.53 0.14
CA ALA A 164 -39.91 11.95 -0.60
C ALA A 164 -40.38 10.62 0.01
N LEU A 165 -39.45 9.71 0.38
CA LEU A 165 -39.79 8.46 1.07
C LEU A 165 -40.46 8.72 2.41
N LYS A 166 -39.93 9.64 3.22
CA LYS A 166 -40.54 10.00 4.51
C LYS A 166 -41.97 10.54 4.36
N CYS A 167 -42.24 11.33 3.32
CA CYS A 167 -43.59 11.77 3.00
C CYS A 167 -44.50 10.61 2.55
N VAL A 168 -43.98 9.68 1.75
CA VAL A 168 -44.72 8.48 1.30
C VAL A 168 -45.02 7.56 2.48
N ASP A 169 -44.07 7.35 3.38
CA ASP A 169 -44.25 6.54 4.59
C ASP A 169 -45.28 7.18 5.54
N ALA A 170 -45.29 8.52 5.65
CA ALA A 170 -46.31 9.24 6.41
C ALA A 170 -47.70 9.10 5.77
N ILE A 171 -47.81 9.10 4.45
CA ILE A 171 -49.07 8.85 3.73
C ILE A 171 -49.56 7.42 4.00
N GLU A 172 -48.67 6.43 3.95
CA GLU A 172 -48.99 5.03 4.18
C GLU A 172 -49.45 4.77 5.62
N ARG A 173 -48.72 5.30 6.60
CA ARG A 173 -49.02 5.08 8.03
C ARG A 173 -50.27 5.84 8.50
N ASP A 174 -50.41 7.11 8.11
CA ASP A 174 -51.38 7.99 8.75
C ASP A 174 -52.72 8.06 7.98
N PHE A 175 -52.73 7.81 6.66
CA PHE A 175 -53.88 8.08 5.80
C PHE A 175 -54.45 6.88 5.04
N LEU A 176 -53.73 5.76 4.92
CA LEU A 176 -54.17 4.64 4.07
C LEU A 176 -55.48 4.00 4.56
N GLU A 177 -55.64 3.84 5.88
CA GLU A 177 -56.89 3.36 6.49
C GLU A 177 -57.97 4.46 6.62
N LYS A 178 -57.56 5.71 6.85
CA LYS A 178 -58.46 6.85 7.13
C LYS A 178 -59.02 7.53 5.88
N THR A 179 -58.60 7.13 4.69
CA THR A 179 -59.05 7.75 3.44
C THR A 179 -60.51 7.40 3.17
N PRO A 180 -61.42 8.39 3.03
CA PRO A 180 -62.86 8.15 2.89
C PRO A 180 -63.29 7.64 1.52
N SER A 181 -62.51 7.91 0.46
CA SER A 181 -62.82 7.42 -0.90
C SER A 181 -62.03 6.16 -1.28
N LEU A 182 -62.76 5.16 -1.79
CA LEU A 182 -62.19 3.90 -2.27
C LEU A 182 -61.26 4.11 -3.47
N THR A 183 -61.57 5.08 -4.33
CA THR A 183 -60.76 5.39 -5.53
C THR A 183 -59.41 5.99 -5.18
N LEU A 184 -59.35 6.95 -4.24
CA LEU A 184 -58.08 7.51 -3.76
C LEU A 184 -57.24 6.43 -3.05
N ARG A 185 -57.88 5.58 -2.24
CA ARG A 185 -57.20 4.46 -1.56
C ARG A 185 -56.55 3.50 -2.57
N LYS A 186 -57.30 3.02 -3.56
CA LYS A 186 -56.77 2.16 -4.63
C LYS A 186 -55.66 2.83 -5.44
N MET A 187 -55.77 4.15 -5.67
CA MET A 187 -54.71 4.90 -6.35
C MET A 187 -53.44 4.94 -5.50
N LEU A 188 -53.54 5.23 -4.20
CA LEU A 188 -52.40 5.25 -3.27
C LEU A 188 -51.74 3.87 -3.16
N GLU A 189 -52.52 2.81 -2.98
CA GLU A 189 -52.05 1.42 -2.91
C GLU A 189 -51.25 1.02 -4.16
N LYS A 190 -51.64 1.50 -5.34
CA LYS A 190 -50.90 1.23 -6.59
C LYS A 190 -49.70 2.15 -6.79
N ARG A 191 -49.79 3.42 -6.38
CA ARG A 191 -48.77 4.44 -6.67
C ARG A 191 -47.63 4.45 -5.65
N ILE A 192 -47.87 4.14 -4.38
CA ILE A 192 -46.83 4.08 -3.34
C ILE A 192 -45.72 3.07 -3.71
N PRO A 193 -46.03 1.80 -4.08
CA PRO A 193 -45.02 0.85 -4.54
C PRO A 193 -44.33 1.30 -5.82
N ALA A 194 -45.06 1.94 -6.74
CA ALA A 194 -44.49 2.45 -7.98
C ALA A 194 -43.47 3.58 -7.74
N ILE A 195 -43.73 4.47 -6.77
CA ILE A 195 -42.81 5.53 -6.36
C ILE A 195 -41.57 4.93 -5.68
N ARG A 196 -41.74 3.96 -4.77
CA ARG A 196 -40.61 3.25 -4.14
C ARG A 196 -39.72 2.57 -5.18
N SER A 197 -40.31 1.84 -6.14
CA SER A 197 -39.56 1.22 -7.24
C SER A 197 -38.88 2.24 -8.15
N TYR A 198 -39.52 3.39 -8.39
CA TYR A 198 -38.90 4.48 -9.15
C TYR A 198 -37.68 5.05 -8.43
N ILE A 199 -37.77 5.30 -7.12
CA ILE A 199 -36.66 5.78 -6.30
C ILE A 199 -35.53 4.74 -6.26
N GLU A 200 -35.84 3.46 -6.02
CA GLU A 200 -34.85 2.37 -6.04
C GLU A 200 -34.09 2.31 -7.37
N LYS A 201 -34.80 2.37 -8.51
CA LYS A 201 -34.17 2.36 -9.85
C LYS A 201 -33.30 3.59 -10.10
N ARG A 202 -33.75 4.78 -9.68
CA ARG A 202 -32.98 6.02 -9.84
C ARG A 202 -31.71 6.02 -9.00
N VAL A 203 -31.81 5.60 -7.75
CA VAL A 203 -30.66 5.48 -6.83
C VAL A 203 -29.69 4.40 -7.29
N SER A 204 -30.20 3.27 -7.80
CA SER A 204 -29.36 2.21 -8.37
C SER A 204 -28.62 2.70 -9.62
N LYS A 205 -29.24 3.55 -10.43
CA LYS A 205 -28.58 4.20 -11.57
C LYS A 205 -27.50 5.19 -11.12
N GLU A 206 -27.82 6.08 -10.18
CA GLU A 206 -26.83 7.04 -9.61
C GLU A 206 -25.63 6.31 -9.01
N PHE A 207 -25.87 5.18 -8.32
CA PHE A 207 -24.80 4.32 -7.82
C PHE A 207 -24.01 3.62 -8.94
N GLY A 208 -24.67 3.16 -10.01
CA GLY A 208 -24.01 2.60 -11.19
C GLY A 208 -23.11 3.62 -11.90
N ASP A 209 -23.58 4.85 -12.05
CA ASP A 209 -22.81 5.95 -12.63
C ASP A 209 -21.60 6.27 -11.72
N TRP A 210 -21.82 6.32 -10.39
CA TRP A 210 -20.75 6.48 -9.41
C TRP A 210 -19.70 5.36 -9.47
N LEU A 211 -20.10 4.10 -9.69
CA LEU A 211 -19.16 2.98 -9.84
C LEU A 211 -18.21 3.15 -11.04
N VAL A 212 -18.63 3.86 -12.10
CA VAL A 212 -17.78 4.16 -13.26
C VAL A 212 -16.84 5.32 -12.93
N GLU A 213 -17.37 6.39 -12.34
CA GLU A 213 -16.59 7.57 -11.96
C GLU A 213 -15.50 7.22 -10.93
N ILE A 214 -15.85 6.45 -9.91
CA ILE A 214 -14.90 6.04 -8.86
C ILE A 214 -13.79 5.15 -9.42
N ARG A 215 -14.04 4.36 -10.47
CA ARG A 215 -13.01 3.54 -11.11
C ARG A 215 -11.93 4.41 -11.76
N ILE A 216 -12.32 5.50 -12.42
CA ILE A 216 -11.39 6.47 -13.03
C ILE A 216 -10.68 7.28 -11.94
N ALA A 217 -11.43 7.76 -10.94
CA ALA A 217 -10.87 8.50 -9.82
C ALA A 217 -9.85 7.66 -9.04
N SER A 218 -10.12 6.36 -8.83
CA SER A 218 -9.22 5.42 -8.16
C SER A 218 -7.84 5.42 -8.82
N ARG A 219 -7.76 5.35 -10.15
CA ARG A 219 -6.47 5.41 -10.87
C ARG A 219 -5.65 6.63 -10.48
N ASN A 220 -6.28 7.81 -10.52
CA ASN A 220 -5.62 9.08 -10.24
C ASN A 220 -5.21 9.17 -8.77
N LEU A 221 -6.08 8.70 -7.86
CA LEU A 221 -5.80 8.63 -6.42
C LEU A 221 -4.59 7.75 -6.13
N GLY A 222 -4.52 6.56 -6.75
CA GLY A 222 -3.39 5.67 -6.58
C GLY A 222 -2.09 6.26 -7.15
N GLN A 223 -2.16 6.93 -8.30
CA GLN A 223 -1.00 7.60 -8.89
C GLN A 223 -0.49 8.75 -8.01
N LEU A 224 -1.39 9.56 -7.45
CA LEU A 224 -1.05 10.62 -6.50
C LEU A 224 -0.45 10.07 -5.21
N ALA A 225 -1.06 9.03 -4.63
CA ALA A 225 -0.57 8.41 -3.40
C ALA A 225 0.82 7.78 -3.57
N ILE A 226 1.05 7.09 -4.69
CA ILE A 226 2.37 6.55 -5.04
C ILE A 226 3.38 7.67 -5.31
N GLY A 227 2.97 8.76 -5.97
CA GLY A 227 3.81 9.94 -6.19
C GLY A 227 4.22 10.65 -4.89
N GLN A 228 3.33 10.70 -3.90
CA GLN A 228 3.67 11.20 -2.56
C GLN A 228 4.66 10.27 -1.85
N ALA A 229 4.50 8.95 -2.02
CA ALA A 229 5.46 7.98 -1.48
C ALA A 229 6.84 8.14 -2.14
N SER A 230 6.91 8.42 -3.46
CA SER A 230 8.18 8.64 -4.15
C SER A 230 8.84 9.95 -3.73
N ALA A 231 8.09 11.03 -3.62
CA ALA A 231 8.60 12.33 -3.16
C ALA A 231 9.14 12.26 -1.72
N ARG A 232 8.50 11.46 -0.85
CA ARG A 232 9.03 11.23 0.51
C ARG A 232 10.32 10.41 0.48
N ARG A 233 10.38 9.37 -0.35
CA ARG A 233 11.59 8.55 -0.51
C ARG A 233 12.78 9.38 -1.02
N GLN A 234 12.56 10.27 -1.97
CA GLN A 234 13.60 11.17 -2.49
C GLN A 234 14.15 12.08 -1.40
N ARG A 235 13.27 12.71 -0.60
CA ARG A 235 13.69 13.52 0.56
C ARG A 235 14.49 12.72 1.58
N GLU A 236 14.07 11.50 1.87
CA GLU A 236 14.79 10.61 2.80
C GLU A 236 16.19 10.23 2.28
N GLU A 237 16.33 9.99 0.97
CA GLU A 237 17.64 9.73 0.35
C GLU A 237 18.53 10.98 0.37
N GLU A 238 18.00 12.16 0.07
CA GLU A 238 18.74 13.43 0.14
C GLU A 238 19.25 13.71 1.55
N LEU A 239 18.44 13.45 2.58
CA LEU A 239 18.85 13.55 3.98
C LEU A 239 19.97 12.55 4.32
N ARG A 240 19.87 11.30 3.84
CA ARG A 240 20.94 10.31 4.01
C ARG A 240 22.24 10.71 3.32
N ILE A 241 22.17 11.31 2.13
CA ILE A 241 23.34 11.81 1.41
C ILE A 241 24.00 12.94 2.21
N LYS A 242 23.22 13.91 2.69
CA LYS A 242 23.72 15.00 3.55
C LYS A 242 24.36 14.48 4.83
N GLN A 243 23.74 13.50 5.48
CA GLN A 243 24.29 12.84 6.67
C GLN A 243 25.64 12.17 6.36
N ARG A 244 25.75 11.42 5.25
CA ARG A 244 27.01 10.80 4.84
C ARG A 244 28.10 11.83 4.56
N GLN A 245 27.77 12.95 3.89
CA GLN A 245 28.71 14.04 3.64
C GLN A 245 29.19 14.68 4.94
N ALA A 246 28.31 14.87 5.93
CA ALA A 246 28.68 15.38 7.24
C ALA A 246 29.61 14.41 8.00
N GLU A 247 29.34 13.10 7.95
CA GLU A 247 30.20 12.06 8.53
C GLU A 247 31.59 12.02 7.87
N GLU A 248 31.69 12.19 6.55
CA GLU A 248 32.96 12.28 5.84
C GLU A 248 33.76 13.53 6.20
N GLN A 249 33.10 14.69 6.28
CA GLN A 249 33.74 15.95 6.67
C GLN A 249 34.17 15.95 8.14
N SER A 250 33.39 15.32 9.02
CA SER A 250 33.74 15.14 10.43
C SER A 250 34.98 14.26 10.64
N ARG A 251 35.43 13.48 9.65
CA ARG A 251 36.70 12.72 9.72
C ARG A 251 37.93 13.58 9.48
N LEU A 252 37.80 14.72 8.81
CA LEU A 252 38.90 15.64 8.51
C LEU A 252 39.11 16.68 9.62
N SER A 253 38.11 16.91 10.49
CA SER A 253 38.17 17.84 11.61
C SER A 253 38.18 17.08 12.95
N LEU A 254 39.27 17.19 13.71
CA LEU A 254 39.45 16.62 15.06
C LEU A 254 38.55 17.28 16.14
N ARG A 255 37.44 17.91 15.77
CA ARG A 255 36.53 18.57 16.71
C ARG A 255 35.11 18.04 16.55
N ASP A 256 34.66 17.40 17.64
CA ASP A 256 33.32 16.96 18.03
C ASP A 256 32.19 17.03 16.99
N CYS A 257 31.57 15.85 16.80
CA CYS A 257 30.33 15.66 16.05
C CYS A 257 29.24 16.64 16.51
N VAL A 258 28.85 17.56 15.64
CA VAL A 258 27.55 18.21 15.72
C VAL A 258 26.57 17.28 15.02
N TYR A 259 25.81 16.50 15.80
CA TYR A 259 24.60 15.87 15.29
C TYR A 259 23.66 17.00 14.86
N ALA A 260 23.54 17.24 13.55
CA ALA A 260 22.43 18.00 13.00
C ALA A 260 21.18 17.11 13.06
N LEU A 261 20.61 16.95 14.26
CA LEU A 261 19.19 16.69 14.39
C LEU A 261 18.48 18.03 14.19
N GLU A 262 18.32 18.42 12.93
CA GLU A 262 17.25 19.36 12.56
C GLU A 262 16.02 18.52 12.25
N ASP A 263 15.37 18.05 13.32
CA ASP A 263 13.93 17.75 13.30
C ASP A 263 13.18 19.09 13.34
N GLU A 264 13.27 19.86 12.27
CA GLU A 264 12.40 21.01 12.01
C GLU A 264 11.95 20.95 10.56
N ASP A 265 11.05 20.01 10.24
CA ASP A 265 10.22 20.03 9.02
C ASP A 265 9.01 19.09 9.20
N GLU A 266 8.28 19.22 10.30
CA GLU A 266 6.93 18.63 10.42
C GLU A 266 5.80 19.56 9.95
N ASP A 267 6.03 20.82 9.56
CA ASP A 267 4.93 21.75 9.23
C ASP A 267 5.25 22.86 8.20
N ASP A 268 6.01 22.60 7.12
CA ASP A 268 6.11 23.57 6.01
C ASP A 268 5.87 22.96 4.62
N PHE A 269 4.60 22.74 4.29
CA PHE A 269 4.13 22.82 2.89
C PHE A 269 2.70 23.36 2.84
N VAL A 270 2.53 24.61 3.29
CA VAL A 270 1.38 25.42 2.90
C VAL A 270 1.90 26.72 2.27
N THR A 271 1.69 26.80 0.96
CA THR A 271 1.65 27.99 0.07
C THR A 271 2.71 28.01 -1.03
N GLY A 272 2.30 27.53 -2.21
CA GLY A 272 3.14 27.64 -3.40
C GLY A 272 2.50 27.32 -4.74
N ALA A 273 1.16 27.30 -4.87
CA ALA A 273 0.46 27.38 -6.16
C ALA A 273 -1.07 27.32 -6.00
N ALA A 274 -1.70 28.43 -5.60
CA ALA A 274 -3.03 28.86 -6.05
C ALA A 274 -3.42 30.10 -5.24
N ARG A 275 -3.62 31.21 -5.95
CA ARG A 275 -4.47 32.29 -5.46
C ARG A 275 -5.87 31.68 -5.26
N ASP A 276 -6.44 31.75 -4.07
CA ASP A 276 -7.81 32.26 -3.92
C ASP A 276 -8.22 32.47 -2.46
N ASP A 277 -9.19 33.35 -2.34
CA ASP A 277 -10.02 33.78 -1.22
C ASP A 277 -10.14 32.87 0.02
N GLY A 278 -10.17 33.55 1.17
CA GLY A 278 -10.46 32.95 2.45
C GLY A 278 -11.86 32.36 2.52
N ILE A 279 -11.96 31.18 3.12
CA ILE A 279 -13.05 30.73 3.99
C ILE A 279 -12.42 29.76 4.99
N GLU A 280 -12.42 30.16 6.26
CA GLU A 280 -12.14 29.30 7.41
C GLU A 280 -13.14 28.13 7.46
N LYS A 281 -12.66 26.89 7.57
CA LYS A 281 -13.43 25.79 8.19
C LYS A 281 -12.53 24.88 9.01
N PHE A 282 -12.77 24.94 10.32
CA PHE A 282 -12.41 23.95 11.34
C PHE A 282 -12.70 22.51 10.87
N SER A 283 -11.71 21.61 10.96
CA SER A 283 -11.90 20.19 11.37
C SER A 283 -10.55 19.44 11.53
N ASN A 284 -10.48 18.71 12.65
CA ASN A 284 -9.42 17.80 13.10
C ASN A 284 -8.93 16.78 12.06
N GLY A 285 -7.60 16.55 12.07
CA GLY A 285 -7.01 15.22 11.93
C GLY A 285 -6.89 14.60 10.52
N GLY A 286 -5.84 14.97 9.79
CA GLY A 286 -5.06 14.04 8.96
C GLY A 286 -5.77 13.25 7.85
N SER A 287 -6.50 13.88 6.92
CA SER A 287 -6.80 13.31 5.59
C SER A 287 -7.46 14.31 4.62
N ALA A 288 -7.04 15.58 4.60
CA ALA A 288 -7.71 16.60 3.78
C ALA A 288 -7.43 16.54 2.26
N PHE A 289 -6.59 15.61 1.76
CA PHE A 289 -5.98 15.77 0.41
C PHE A 289 -6.48 14.86 -0.72
N LEU A 290 -7.51 14.03 -0.53
CA LEU A 290 -8.02 13.14 -1.58
C LEU A 290 -9.55 13.23 -1.68
N GLY A 291 -10.03 14.39 -2.15
CA GLY A 291 -11.45 14.68 -2.32
C GLY A 291 -12.05 13.93 -3.51
N PHE A 292 -12.69 12.80 -3.25
CA PHE A 292 -13.65 12.18 -4.16
C PHE A 292 -14.98 12.01 -3.42
N ASP A 293 -16.08 12.20 -4.14
CA ASP A 293 -17.40 12.26 -3.51
C ASP A 293 -17.96 10.85 -3.24
N LEU A 294 -18.12 10.54 -1.95
CA LEU A 294 -18.79 9.32 -1.47
C LEU A 294 -20.28 9.55 -1.21
N THR A 295 -20.78 10.78 -1.38
CA THR A 295 -22.18 11.13 -1.14
C THR A 295 -23.16 10.26 -1.94
N PRO A 296 -22.93 9.95 -3.25
CA PRO A 296 -23.84 9.07 -3.99
C PRO A 296 -23.93 7.67 -3.38
N LEU A 297 -22.81 7.13 -2.91
CA LEU A 297 -22.74 5.83 -2.23
C LEU A 297 -23.52 5.83 -0.91
N TYR A 298 -23.24 6.80 -0.03
CA TYR A 298 -23.88 6.87 1.28
C TYR A 298 -25.36 7.20 1.20
N ARG A 299 -25.73 8.05 0.25
CA ARG A 299 -27.12 8.31 -0.07
C ARG A 299 -27.82 7.04 -0.56
N ALA A 300 -27.18 6.27 -1.44
CA ALA A 300 -27.73 5.00 -1.91
C ALA A 300 -27.90 4.00 -0.77
N HIS A 301 -26.87 3.83 0.07
CA HIS A 301 -26.91 2.96 1.24
C HIS A 301 -28.04 3.37 2.21
N HIS A 302 -28.13 4.65 2.55
CA HIS A 302 -29.16 5.17 3.46
C HIS A 302 -30.58 5.00 2.90
N ILE A 303 -30.79 5.23 1.60
CA ILE A 303 -32.10 5.02 0.97
C ILE A 303 -32.48 3.54 0.98
N HIS A 304 -31.56 2.63 0.66
CA HIS A 304 -31.84 1.18 0.71
C HIS A 304 -32.11 0.69 2.14
N LYS A 305 -31.45 1.28 3.14
CA LYS A 305 -31.76 1.05 4.56
C LYS A 305 -33.18 1.49 4.91
N THR A 306 -33.60 2.67 4.41
CA THR A 306 -34.97 3.19 4.63
C THR A 306 -36.03 2.29 3.97
N LEU A 307 -35.68 1.63 2.85
CA LEU A 307 -36.55 0.69 2.13
C LEU A 307 -36.55 -0.75 2.72
N GLY A 308 -35.71 -1.05 3.71
CA GLY A 308 -35.56 -2.40 4.26
C GLY A 308 -34.79 -3.38 3.35
N LEU A 309 -34.00 -2.87 2.41
CA LEU A 309 -33.23 -3.65 1.41
C LEU A 309 -31.71 -3.58 1.64
N GLU A 310 -31.29 -3.35 2.88
CA GLU A 310 -29.89 -3.11 3.25
C GLU A 310 -28.96 -4.27 2.85
N ASP A 311 -29.29 -5.51 3.22
CA ASP A 311 -28.47 -6.69 2.92
C ASP A 311 -28.31 -6.94 1.42
N ARG A 312 -29.36 -6.64 0.64
CA ARG A 312 -29.33 -6.76 -0.81
C ARG A 312 -28.37 -5.74 -1.42
N PHE A 313 -28.38 -4.51 -0.92
CA PHE A 313 -27.46 -3.47 -1.37
C PHE A 313 -26.01 -3.74 -0.97
N ARG A 314 -25.76 -4.24 0.25
CA ARG A 314 -24.41 -4.63 0.70
C ARG A 314 -23.80 -5.71 -0.21
N LYS A 315 -24.55 -6.78 -0.49
CA LYS A 315 -24.15 -7.82 -1.45
C LYS A 315 -23.93 -7.26 -2.85
N TYR A 316 -24.82 -6.37 -3.31
CA TYR A 316 -24.69 -5.75 -4.62
C TYR A 316 -23.43 -4.86 -4.72
N TYR A 317 -23.12 -4.07 -3.69
CA TYR A 317 -21.89 -3.28 -3.62
C TYR A 317 -20.66 -4.19 -3.70
N PHE A 318 -20.58 -5.19 -2.81
CA PHE A 318 -19.42 -6.08 -2.71
C PHE A 318 -19.17 -6.85 -4.02
N GLU A 319 -20.21 -7.45 -4.62
CA GLU A 319 -20.07 -8.19 -5.88
C GLU A 319 -19.63 -7.29 -7.04
N ASN A 320 -20.19 -6.07 -7.17
CA ASN A 320 -19.75 -5.15 -8.22
C ASN A 320 -18.30 -4.69 -8.03
N ARG A 321 -17.89 -4.37 -6.80
CA ARG A 321 -16.49 -3.97 -6.51
C ARG A 321 -15.52 -5.13 -6.74
N LYS A 322 -15.91 -6.36 -6.38
CA LYS A 322 -15.14 -7.59 -6.67
C LYS A 322 -15.00 -7.84 -8.18
N LEU A 323 -16.06 -7.62 -8.96
CA LEU A 323 -16.04 -7.73 -10.42
C LEU A 323 -15.14 -6.64 -11.03
N GLN A 324 -15.22 -5.40 -10.55
CA GLN A 324 -14.34 -4.31 -11.00
C GLN A 324 -12.87 -4.64 -10.75
N LEU A 325 -12.54 -5.07 -9.53
CA LEU A 325 -11.18 -5.49 -9.17
C LEU A 325 -10.70 -6.64 -10.08
N THR A 326 -11.54 -7.65 -10.32
CA THR A 326 -11.19 -8.79 -11.18
C THR A 326 -11.01 -8.37 -12.64
N SER A 327 -11.79 -7.40 -13.13
CA SER A 327 -11.62 -6.82 -14.47
C SER A 327 -10.35 -5.97 -14.56
N ASP A 328 -10.00 -5.21 -13.52
CA ASP A 328 -8.78 -4.39 -13.47
C ASP A 328 -7.51 -5.25 -13.51
N PHE A 329 -7.58 -6.53 -13.12
CA PHE A 329 -6.48 -7.48 -13.23
C PHE A 329 -6.22 -8.02 -14.65
N GLN A 330 -7.13 -7.81 -15.60
CA GLN A 330 -6.93 -8.26 -16.97
C GLN A 330 -5.95 -7.33 -17.69
N VAL A 331 -4.65 -7.61 -17.55
CA VAL A 331 -3.61 -6.92 -18.33
C VAL A 331 -3.87 -7.20 -19.81
N SER A 332 -4.12 -6.14 -20.58
CA SER A 332 -4.30 -6.26 -22.03
C SER A 332 -3.01 -6.76 -22.67
N SER A 333 -3.05 -7.89 -23.38
CA SER A 333 -1.90 -8.48 -24.06
C SER A 333 -1.35 -7.63 -25.22
N MET A 334 -2.05 -6.54 -25.58
CA MET A 334 -1.70 -5.64 -26.68
C MET A 334 -0.66 -4.58 -26.29
N THR A 335 -0.50 -4.25 -25.00
CA THR A 335 0.49 -3.27 -24.54
C THR A 335 1.60 -3.94 -23.75
N PRO A 336 2.88 -3.61 -23.99
CA PRO A 336 3.97 -4.11 -23.17
C PRO A 336 3.73 -3.78 -21.69
N PHE A 337 3.94 -4.76 -20.81
CA PHE A 337 3.73 -4.58 -19.36
C PHE A 337 4.57 -3.42 -18.80
N LEU A 338 5.76 -3.19 -19.35
CA LEU A 338 6.63 -2.09 -18.97
C LEU A 338 5.99 -0.70 -19.18
N GLU A 339 5.11 -0.52 -20.16
CA GLU A 339 4.45 0.79 -20.37
C GLU A 339 3.20 0.94 -19.51
N SER A 340 2.55 -0.18 -19.19
CA SER A 340 1.27 -0.19 -18.47
C SER A 340 1.41 -0.40 -16.95
N HIS A 341 2.56 -0.87 -16.44
CA HIS A 341 2.73 -1.24 -15.03
C HIS A 341 2.34 -0.13 -14.05
N GLN A 342 2.70 1.13 -14.33
CA GLN A 342 2.36 2.25 -13.45
C GLN A 342 0.85 2.41 -13.32
N THR A 343 0.15 2.36 -14.46
CA THR A 343 -1.31 2.51 -14.50
C THR A 343 -2.02 1.34 -13.85
N PHE A 344 -1.49 0.12 -14.03
CA PHE A 344 -1.98 -1.10 -13.43
C PHE A 344 -1.90 -1.07 -11.90
N PHE A 345 -0.71 -0.77 -11.35
CA PHE A 345 -0.51 -0.71 -9.90
C PHE A 345 -1.19 0.52 -9.26
N ALA A 346 -1.24 1.66 -9.95
CA ALA A 346 -1.99 2.83 -9.49
C ALA A 346 -3.50 2.54 -9.39
N GLN A 347 -4.08 1.82 -10.37
CA GLN A 347 -5.48 1.41 -10.32
C GLN A 347 -5.78 0.57 -9.07
N ILE A 348 -4.90 -0.40 -8.78
CA ILE A 348 -5.06 -1.29 -7.61
C ILE A 348 -4.87 -0.50 -6.31
N ALA A 349 -3.84 0.35 -6.21
CA ALA A 349 -3.64 1.21 -5.05
C ALA A 349 -4.87 2.07 -4.78
N GLY A 350 -5.39 2.71 -5.82
CA GLY A 350 -6.59 3.52 -5.76
C GLY A 350 -7.81 2.77 -5.26
N PHE A 351 -8.03 1.56 -5.78
CA PHE A 351 -9.13 0.70 -5.35
C PHE A 351 -9.11 0.47 -3.83
N PHE A 352 -7.95 0.07 -3.29
CA PHE A 352 -7.83 -0.22 -1.85
C PHE A 352 -7.82 1.04 -0.96
N ILE A 353 -7.38 2.19 -1.48
CA ILE A 353 -7.54 3.48 -0.78
C ILE A 353 -9.02 3.87 -0.67
N VAL A 354 -9.79 3.64 -1.74
CA VAL A 354 -11.25 3.88 -1.73
C VAL A 354 -11.94 2.93 -0.75
N GLU A 355 -11.65 1.62 -0.81
CA GLU A 355 -12.26 0.64 0.11
C GLU A 355 -11.90 0.90 1.57
N ASP A 356 -10.67 1.30 1.86
CA ASP A 356 -10.24 1.65 3.21
C ASP A 356 -10.99 2.89 3.74
N ARG A 357 -11.23 3.89 2.88
CA ARG A 357 -12.09 5.03 3.24
C ARG A 357 -13.53 4.59 3.48
N VAL A 358 -14.09 3.77 2.59
CA VAL A 358 -15.46 3.24 2.73
C VAL A 358 -15.59 2.40 4.00
N LEU A 359 -14.59 1.60 4.36
CA LEU A 359 -14.56 0.83 5.60
C LEU A 359 -14.60 1.73 6.83
N ARG A 360 -13.86 2.86 6.83
CA ARG A 360 -13.84 3.81 7.96
C ARG A 360 -15.11 4.65 8.09
N THR A 361 -15.71 5.08 6.98
CA THR A 361 -16.84 6.03 7.00
C THR A 361 -18.19 5.43 6.61
N GLY A 362 -18.24 4.18 6.18
CA GLY A 362 -19.43 3.55 5.57
C GLY A 362 -20.42 2.84 6.49
N GLY A 363 -20.25 2.91 7.83
CA GLY A 363 -21.26 2.46 8.81
C GLY A 363 -21.83 1.06 8.54
N ASP A 364 -20.96 0.05 8.55
CA ASP A 364 -21.23 -1.38 8.27
C ASP A 364 -21.53 -1.76 6.81
N LEU A 365 -21.41 -0.87 5.82
CA LEU A 365 -21.59 -1.24 4.41
C LEU A 365 -20.71 -2.42 3.98
N ILE A 366 -19.44 -2.43 4.39
CA ILE A 366 -18.46 -3.49 4.15
C ILE A 366 -17.81 -3.88 5.48
N SER A 367 -17.52 -5.16 5.65
CA SER A 367 -16.77 -5.67 6.80
C SER A 367 -15.26 -5.67 6.54
N LYS A 368 -14.47 -5.57 7.61
CA LYS A 368 -13.01 -5.67 7.52
C LYS A 368 -12.55 -6.98 6.88
N PHE A 369 -13.22 -8.09 7.24
CA PHE A 369 -12.96 -9.41 6.67
C PHE A 369 -13.16 -9.45 5.15
N GLU A 370 -14.25 -8.85 4.64
CA GLU A 370 -14.49 -8.77 3.19
C GLU A 370 -13.36 -8.03 2.46
N VAL A 371 -12.88 -6.91 3.00
CA VAL A 371 -11.74 -6.16 2.42
C VAL A 371 -10.45 -6.99 2.47
N GLU A 372 -10.19 -7.68 3.57
CA GLU A 372 -9.04 -8.58 3.72
C GLU A 372 -9.07 -9.71 2.67
N THR A 373 -10.23 -10.33 2.42
CA THR A 373 -10.34 -11.36 1.36
C THR A 373 -10.13 -10.81 -0.06
N LEU A 374 -10.59 -9.58 -0.33
CA LEU A 374 -10.32 -8.90 -1.61
C LEU A 374 -8.82 -8.61 -1.77
N TRP A 375 -8.17 -8.19 -0.69
CA TRP A 375 -6.72 -7.93 -0.66
C TRP A 375 -5.91 -9.20 -0.88
N GLU A 376 -6.22 -10.30 -0.19
CA GLU A 376 -5.54 -11.59 -0.39
C GLU A 376 -5.61 -12.07 -1.84
N THR A 377 -6.81 -11.98 -2.44
CA THR A 377 -7.02 -12.32 -3.85
C THR A 377 -6.22 -11.39 -4.78
N ALA A 378 -6.19 -10.10 -4.47
CA ALA A 378 -5.45 -9.11 -5.24
C ALA A 378 -3.94 -9.33 -5.19
N VAL A 379 -3.38 -9.50 -3.99
CA VAL A 379 -1.94 -9.74 -3.79
C VAL A 379 -1.50 -11.02 -4.45
N SER A 380 -2.27 -12.11 -4.32
CA SER A 380 -1.98 -13.37 -4.98
C SER A 380 -1.89 -13.21 -6.51
N LYS A 381 -2.84 -12.49 -7.11
CA LYS A 381 -2.84 -12.19 -8.55
C LYS A 381 -1.68 -11.27 -8.95
N MET A 382 -1.39 -10.22 -8.18
CA MET A 382 -0.24 -9.33 -8.45
C MET A 382 1.07 -10.10 -8.39
N CYS A 383 1.24 -10.98 -7.41
CA CYS A 383 2.41 -11.84 -7.28
C CYS A 383 2.55 -12.73 -8.53
N SER A 384 1.48 -13.42 -8.94
CA SER A 384 1.48 -14.26 -10.15
C SER A 384 1.85 -13.49 -11.42
N VAL A 385 1.28 -12.29 -11.61
CA VAL A 385 1.61 -11.42 -12.76
C VAL A 385 3.07 -11.00 -12.72
N LEU A 386 3.58 -10.56 -11.55
CA LEU A 386 4.98 -10.16 -11.39
C LEU A 386 5.95 -11.32 -11.65
N GLU A 387 5.65 -12.52 -11.16
CA GLU A 387 6.49 -13.71 -11.40
C GLU A 387 6.56 -14.06 -12.90
N ASP A 388 5.42 -14.07 -13.60
CA ASP A 388 5.41 -14.34 -15.05
C ASP A 388 6.17 -13.24 -15.83
N GLN A 389 5.93 -11.96 -15.53
CA GLN A 389 6.58 -10.86 -16.24
C GLN A 389 8.09 -10.81 -15.98
N PHE A 390 8.51 -10.97 -14.72
CA PHE A 390 9.94 -11.01 -14.38
C PHE A 390 10.64 -12.23 -14.96
N SER A 391 9.96 -13.37 -15.16
CA SER A 391 10.56 -14.53 -15.84
C SER A 391 10.92 -14.26 -17.30
N ARG A 392 10.14 -13.42 -18.00
CA ARG A 392 10.30 -13.13 -19.44
C ARG A 392 11.27 -12.00 -19.72
N MET A 393 11.43 -11.06 -18.80
CA MET A 393 12.30 -9.89 -18.98
C MET A 393 13.78 -10.27 -19.04
N GLN A 394 14.55 -9.59 -19.91
CA GLN A 394 15.97 -9.85 -20.17
C GLN A 394 16.88 -8.63 -19.95
N THR A 395 16.34 -7.52 -19.44
CA THR A 395 17.07 -6.26 -19.25
C THR A 395 17.02 -5.86 -17.78
N ALA A 396 18.17 -5.63 -17.16
CA ALA A 396 18.27 -5.26 -15.74
C ALA A 396 17.46 -3.99 -15.42
N ASN A 397 17.56 -2.95 -16.26
CA ASN A 397 16.86 -1.67 -16.07
C ASN A 397 15.32 -1.82 -16.03
N HIS A 398 14.75 -2.73 -16.83
CA HIS A 398 13.30 -2.97 -16.82
C HIS A 398 12.85 -3.63 -15.52
N LEU A 399 13.65 -4.57 -14.96
CA LEU A 399 13.37 -5.18 -13.67
C LEU A 399 13.43 -4.14 -12.54
N LEU A 400 14.46 -3.28 -12.56
CA LEU A 400 14.64 -2.23 -11.55
C LEU A 400 13.46 -1.25 -11.55
N LEU A 401 13.03 -0.76 -12.72
CA LEU A 401 11.93 0.20 -12.84
C LEU A 401 10.62 -0.35 -12.24
N ILE A 402 10.29 -1.60 -12.56
CA ILE A 402 9.07 -2.25 -12.04
C ILE A 402 9.21 -2.54 -10.55
N LYS A 403 10.36 -3.04 -10.09
CA LYS A 403 10.65 -3.28 -8.67
C LYS A 403 10.50 -1.98 -7.88
N ASP A 404 11.00 -0.86 -8.39
CA ASP A 404 10.90 0.42 -7.71
C ASP A 404 9.45 0.88 -7.60
N TYR A 405 8.65 0.75 -8.67
CA TYR A 405 7.23 1.07 -8.61
C TYR A 405 6.45 0.16 -7.63
N VAL A 406 6.72 -1.15 -7.63
CA VAL A 406 6.09 -2.10 -6.69
C VAL A 406 6.52 -1.84 -5.25
N SER A 407 7.76 -1.43 -5.02
CA SER A 407 8.22 -1.02 -3.68
C SER A 407 7.49 0.24 -3.20
N LEU A 408 7.23 1.21 -4.09
CA LEU A 408 6.45 2.42 -3.77
C LEU A 408 4.98 2.07 -3.47
N LEU A 409 4.38 1.18 -4.27
CA LEU A 409 3.06 0.62 -4.00
C LEU A 409 3.01 -0.03 -2.61
N SER A 410 4.02 -0.84 -2.29
CA SER A 410 4.10 -1.55 -1.00
C SER A 410 4.18 -0.57 0.18
N VAL A 411 5.00 0.48 0.07
CA VAL A 411 5.07 1.54 1.09
C VAL A 411 3.74 2.29 1.20
N THR A 412 3.10 2.59 0.08
CA THR A 412 1.81 3.31 0.03
C THR A 412 0.73 2.51 0.76
N LEU A 413 0.54 1.24 0.39
CA LEU A 413 -0.51 0.38 0.95
C LEU A 413 -0.25 -0.03 2.40
N ARG A 414 1.01 -0.17 2.81
CA ARG A 414 1.37 -0.41 4.21
C ARG A 414 0.89 0.71 5.13
N ARG A 415 0.86 1.97 4.67
CA ARG A 415 0.30 3.10 5.46
C ARG A 415 -1.19 2.99 5.71
N TYR A 416 -1.91 2.33 4.81
CA TYR A 416 -3.34 2.05 4.96
C TYR A 416 -3.61 0.74 5.71
N GLY A 417 -2.57 0.10 6.27
CA GLY A 417 -2.70 -1.10 7.12
C GLY A 417 -2.74 -2.43 6.37
N TYR A 418 -2.47 -2.44 5.06
CA TYR A 418 -2.47 -3.68 4.27
C TYR A 418 -1.15 -4.46 4.39
N PRO A 419 -1.18 -5.79 4.57
CA PRO A 419 0.03 -6.63 4.59
C PRO A 419 0.61 -6.79 3.19
N VAL A 420 1.87 -6.38 2.99
CA VAL A 420 2.56 -6.34 1.68
C VAL A 420 3.73 -7.33 1.56
N ASP A 421 3.95 -8.17 2.58
CA ASP A 421 5.15 -9.02 2.68
C ASP A 421 5.27 -10.02 1.53
N ALA A 422 4.13 -10.54 1.03
CA ALA A 422 4.12 -11.44 -0.13
C ALA A 422 4.72 -10.78 -1.39
N LEU A 423 4.47 -9.48 -1.61
CA LEU A 423 5.04 -8.75 -2.75
C LEU A 423 6.55 -8.59 -2.57
N LEU A 424 7.01 -8.26 -1.36
CA LEU A 424 8.43 -8.12 -1.06
C LEU A 424 9.18 -9.46 -1.24
N VAL A 425 8.56 -10.58 -0.86
CA VAL A 425 9.11 -11.92 -1.11
C VAL A 425 9.28 -12.18 -2.61
N VAL A 426 8.29 -11.87 -3.44
CA VAL A 426 8.38 -12.03 -4.90
C VAL A 426 9.49 -11.15 -5.49
N LEU A 427 9.63 -9.90 -5.04
CA LEU A 427 10.73 -9.03 -5.45
C LEU A 427 12.10 -9.63 -5.08
N SER A 428 12.23 -10.16 -3.86
CA SER A 428 13.48 -10.76 -3.38
C SER A 428 13.88 -12.02 -4.16
N LYS A 429 12.91 -12.82 -4.63
CA LYS A 429 13.15 -14.04 -5.43
C LYS A 429 13.80 -13.75 -6.78
N HIS A 430 13.59 -12.57 -7.35
CA HIS A 430 14.14 -12.17 -8.65
C HIS A 430 15.45 -11.39 -8.55
N ARG A 431 15.98 -11.23 -7.33
CA ARG A 431 17.26 -10.57 -7.07
C ARG A 431 18.40 -11.21 -7.83
N ASP A 432 18.51 -12.53 -7.77
CA ASP A 432 19.63 -13.23 -8.39
C ASP A 432 19.60 -13.06 -9.91
N LYS A 433 18.41 -13.13 -10.51
CA LYS A 433 18.21 -12.86 -11.93
C LYS A 433 18.64 -11.44 -12.32
N TYR A 434 18.29 -10.42 -11.53
CA TYR A 434 18.71 -9.05 -11.78
C TYR A 434 20.23 -8.92 -11.81
N HIS A 435 20.91 -9.48 -10.80
CA HIS A 435 22.38 -9.39 -10.73
C HIS A 435 23.08 -10.21 -11.81
N GLU A 436 22.53 -11.36 -12.26
CA GLU A 436 23.06 -12.09 -13.42
C GLU A 436 22.97 -11.27 -14.71
N LEU A 437 21.86 -10.55 -14.93
CA LEU A 437 21.71 -9.66 -16.08
C LEU A 437 22.70 -8.50 -16.00
N LEU A 438 22.86 -7.90 -14.82
CA LEU A 438 23.79 -6.80 -14.60
C LEU A 438 25.26 -7.23 -14.81
N LEU A 439 25.64 -8.43 -14.36
CA LEU A 439 26.95 -9.03 -14.63
C LEU A 439 27.17 -9.26 -16.14
N SER A 440 26.15 -9.74 -16.85
CA SER A 440 26.21 -9.94 -18.31
C SER A 440 26.41 -8.62 -19.07
N ASP A 441 25.72 -7.55 -18.66
CA ASP A 441 25.88 -6.23 -19.29
C ASP A 441 27.27 -5.63 -18.99
N CYS A 442 27.74 -5.73 -17.74
CA CYS A 442 29.10 -5.32 -17.38
C CYS A 442 30.17 -6.09 -18.15
N LYS A 443 29.98 -7.40 -18.39
CA LYS A 443 30.89 -8.21 -19.20
C LYS A 443 31.05 -7.67 -20.62
N LYS A 444 29.97 -7.19 -21.24
CA LYS A 444 30.02 -6.57 -22.57
C LYS A 444 30.78 -5.24 -22.53
N LEU A 445 30.42 -4.37 -21.59
CA LEU A 445 31.06 -3.06 -21.43
C LEU A 445 32.56 -3.17 -21.13
N ILE A 446 32.96 -4.12 -20.27
CA ILE A 446 34.38 -4.39 -19.97
C ILE A 446 35.09 -4.89 -21.24
N GLY A 447 34.48 -5.79 -22.01
CA GLY A 447 35.06 -6.26 -23.26
C GLY A 447 35.27 -5.14 -24.30
N GLU A 448 34.32 -4.22 -24.41
CA GLU A 448 34.42 -3.04 -25.27
C GLU A 448 35.51 -2.07 -24.81
N ALA A 449 35.58 -1.77 -23.50
CA ALA A 449 36.62 -0.91 -22.93
C ALA A 449 38.02 -1.48 -23.14
N LEU A 450 38.18 -2.79 -22.90
CA LEU A 450 39.44 -3.51 -23.10
C LEU A 450 39.85 -3.59 -24.58
N GLY A 451 38.89 -3.74 -25.50
CA GLY A 451 39.17 -3.80 -26.94
C GLY A 451 39.50 -2.43 -27.57
N ALA A 452 39.09 -1.33 -26.94
CA ALA A 452 39.33 0.02 -27.42
C ALA A 452 40.71 0.57 -27.03
N ASP A 453 41.34 0.02 -26.00
CA ASP A 453 42.62 0.50 -25.47
C ASP A 453 43.81 -0.03 -26.30
N LYS A 454 44.83 0.81 -26.44
CA LYS A 454 46.13 0.47 -27.05
C LYS A 454 47.18 0.08 -26.03
N PHE A 455 46.88 0.21 -24.74
CA PHE A 455 47.78 0.00 -23.60
C PHE A 455 48.99 0.95 -23.65
N GLU A 456 48.70 2.24 -23.80
CA GLU A 456 49.66 3.33 -23.69
C GLU A 456 49.36 4.18 -22.45
N GLN A 457 50.38 4.86 -21.90
CA GLN A 457 50.20 5.73 -20.74
C GLN A 457 49.21 6.86 -21.03
N MET A 458 48.28 7.10 -20.10
CA MET A 458 47.26 8.13 -20.26
C MET A 458 47.84 9.53 -19.96
N LEU A 459 47.76 10.43 -20.94
CA LEU A 459 48.13 11.85 -20.79
C LEU A 459 46.92 12.69 -20.37
N MET A 460 47.02 13.39 -19.24
CA MET A 460 46.01 14.33 -18.76
C MET A 460 46.53 15.76 -18.86
N LYS A 461 45.80 16.61 -19.59
CA LYS A 461 46.22 18.00 -19.85
C LYS A 461 45.67 18.99 -18.84
N LYS A 462 44.57 18.65 -18.16
CA LYS A 462 43.84 19.54 -17.26
C LYS A 462 43.51 18.85 -15.93
N GLU A 463 43.31 19.66 -14.90
CA GLU A 463 42.92 19.22 -13.56
C GLU A 463 41.57 18.48 -13.54
N TYR A 464 40.60 18.90 -14.35
CA TYR A 464 39.30 18.21 -14.45
C TYR A 464 39.45 16.75 -14.93
N GLU A 465 40.34 16.49 -15.88
CA GLU A 465 40.60 15.12 -16.36
C GLU A 465 41.24 14.27 -15.25
N TYR A 466 42.12 14.86 -14.44
CA TYR A 466 42.71 14.21 -13.27
C TYR A 466 41.68 13.92 -12.19
N SER A 467 40.79 14.87 -11.91
CA SER A 467 39.70 14.68 -10.95
C SER A 467 38.78 13.52 -11.36
N MET A 468 38.36 13.48 -12.63
CA MET A 468 37.50 12.42 -13.15
C MET A 468 38.15 11.04 -13.18
N ASN A 469 39.42 10.94 -13.61
CA ASN A 469 40.09 9.66 -13.86
C ASN A 469 40.89 9.13 -12.66
N VAL A 470 41.38 10.00 -11.77
CA VAL A 470 42.28 9.63 -10.67
C VAL A 470 41.62 9.84 -9.32
N LEU A 471 41.16 11.07 -9.03
CA LEU A 471 40.62 11.42 -7.71
C LEU A 471 39.30 10.70 -7.42
N SER A 472 38.41 10.60 -8.41
CA SER A 472 37.10 9.96 -8.22
C SER A 472 37.22 8.51 -7.71
N PHE A 473 38.30 7.82 -8.07
CA PHE A 473 38.57 6.41 -7.73
C PHE A 473 39.67 6.23 -6.67
N GLN A 474 40.16 7.32 -6.07
CA GLN A 474 41.25 7.31 -5.07
C GLN A 474 42.53 6.60 -5.56
N LEU A 475 42.88 6.77 -6.84
CA LEU A 475 44.07 6.14 -7.44
C LEU A 475 45.38 6.89 -7.14
N GLN A 476 45.31 8.06 -6.51
CA GLN A 476 46.47 8.91 -6.22
C GLN A 476 47.42 8.25 -5.21
N THR A 477 48.72 8.26 -5.47
CA THR A 477 49.73 7.73 -4.53
C THR A 477 50.20 8.79 -3.52
N SER A 478 49.93 10.06 -3.80
CA SER A 478 50.30 11.22 -3.00
C SER A 478 49.15 12.22 -2.91
N ASP A 479 49.05 12.94 -1.80
CA ASP A 479 48.01 13.96 -1.57
C ASP A 479 48.27 15.29 -2.29
N ILE A 480 49.37 15.39 -3.05
CA ILE A 480 49.77 16.58 -3.80
C ILE A 480 49.23 16.49 -5.23
N ILE A 481 48.53 17.54 -5.67
CA ILE A 481 48.07 17.68 -7.06
C ILE A 481 49.28 17.83 -7.98
N PRO A 482 49.42 16.97 -9.01
CA PRO A 482 50.57 17.03 -9.90
C PRO A 482 50.52 18.24 -10.84
N ALA A 483 51.68 18.61 -11.38
CA ALA A 483 51.78 19.60 -12.45
C ALA A 483 51.24 19.02 -13.77
N PHE A 484 50.58 19.87 -14.57
CA PHE A 484 50.02 19.49 -15.87
C PHE A 484 50.93 19.94 -17.03
N PRO A 485 51.09 19.12 -18.09
CA PRO A 485 50.41 17.85 -18.34
C PRO A 485 50.96 16.70 -17.49
N TYR A 486 50.05 15.90 -16.93
CA TYR A 486 50.37 14.74 -16.08
C TYR A 486 50.29 13.46 -16.90
N VAL A 487 51.33 12.63 -16.83
CA VAL A 487 51.36 11.29 -17.45
C VAL A 487 51.05 10.26 -16.37
N ALA A 488 49.95 9.53 -16.51
CA ALA A 488 49.59 8.49 -15.58
C ALA A 488 50.41 7.21 -15.80
N PRO A 489 50.73 6.46 -14.74
CA PRO A 489 51.40 5.16 -14.86
C PRO A 489 50.47 4.06 -15.43
N PHE A 490 49.21 4.39 -15.73
CA PHE A 490 48.20 3.48 -16.23
C PHE A 490 47.59 3.97 -17.56
N SER A 491 46.97 3.05 -18.30
CA SER A 491 46.23 3.34 -19.53
C SER A 491 44.74 3.62 -19.29
N SER A 492 43.99 4.00 -20.32
CA SER A 492 42.56 4.33 -20.21
C SER A 492 41.69 3.16 -19.72
N THR A 493 42.13 1.91 -19.89
CA THR A 493 41.48 0.72 -19.34
C THR A 493 41.18 0.85 -17.85
N VAL A 494 42.10 1.39 -17.04
CA VAL A 494 41.93 1.45 -15.58
C VAL A 494 40.73 2.32 -15.19
N PRO A 495 40.66 3.62 -15.54
CA PRO A 495 39.52 4.44 -15.16
C PRO A 495 38.21 3.98 -15.81
N ASP A 496 38.23 3.41 -17.03
CA ASP A 496 37.02 2.91 -17.69
C ASP A 496 36.45 1.66 -17.00
N CYS A 497 37.30 0.68 -16.66
CA CYS A 497 36.89 -0.45 -15.83
C CYS A 497 36.39 0.03 -14.45
N CYS A 498 37.04 1.02 -13.84
CA CYS A 498 36.59 1.56 -12.56
C CYS A 498 35.21 2.23 -12.65
N ARG A 499 34.89 2.93 -13.74
CA ARG A 499 33.54 3.49 -13.98
C ARG A 499 32.48 2.39 -14.04
N ILE A 500 32.76 1.32 -14.79
CA ILE A 500 31.83 0.21 -14.95
C ILE A 500 31.57 -0.48 -13.60
N VAL A 501 32.63 -0.74 -12.81
CA VAL A 501 32.50 -1.33 -11.48
C VAL A 501 31.76 -0.40 -10.51
N ARG A 502 32.01 0.91 -10.56
CA ARG A 502 31.25 1.89 -9.74
C ARG A 502 29.77 1.87 -10.10
N SER A 503 29.43 1.96 -11.39
CA SER A 503 28.03 1.89 -11.87
C SER A 503 27.38 0.59 -11.40
N PHE A 504 28.07 -0.55 -11.50
CA PHE A 504 27.56 -1.83 -11.01
C PHE A 504 27.21 -1.80 -9.52
N ILE A 505 28.05 -1.17 -8.69
CA ILE A 505 27.82 -1.03 -7.25
C ILE A 505 26.59 -0.14 -7.00
N GLU A 506 26.51 1.01 -7.66
CA GLU A 506 25.38 1.94 -7.56
C GLU A 506 24.06 1.25 -7.96
N ASP A 507 24.06 0.55 -9.10
CA ASP A 507 22.91 -0.20 -9.62
C ASP A 507 22.51 -1.35 -8.66
N SER A 508 23.49 -2.12 -8.16
CA SER A 508 23.25 -3.20 -7.19
C SER A 508 22.66 -2.67 -5.88
N VAL A 509 23.19 -1.55 -5.37
CA VAL A 509 22.66 -0.91 -4.16
C VAL A 509 21.26 -0.36 -4.41
N SER A 510 21.01 0.28 -5.56
CA SER A 510 19.68 0.80 -5.91
C SER A 510 18.62 -0.32 -5.97
N PHE A 511 18.99 -1.48 -6.50
CA PHE A 511 18.11 -2.65 -6.53
C PHE A 511 17.82 -3.18 -5.13
N MET A 512 18.84 -3.27 -4.27
CA MET A 512 18.71 -3.76 -2.90
C MET A 512 18.03 -2.75 -1.96
N ALA A 513 18.10 -1.46 -2.27
CA ALA A 513 17.42 -0.40 -1.54
C ALA A 513 15.89 -0.63 -1.55
N TYR A 514 15.23 -0.37 -0.43
CA TYR A 514 13.77 -0.44 -0.27
C TYR A 514 13.13 -1.85 -0.34
N GLY A 515 13.93 -2.92 -0.16
CA GLY A 515 13.47 -4.32 -0.12
C GLY A 515 13.10 -4.89 1.27
N GLY A 516 13.16 -4.08 2.34
CA GLY A 516 12.84 -4.50 3.71
C GLY A 516 13.94 -5.31 4.43
N GLN A 517 15.03 -5.66 3.75
CA GLN A 517 16.21 -6.27 4.38
C GLN A 517 17.14 -5.18 4.94
N LEU A 518 17.43 -5.26 6.24
CA LEU A 518 18.24 -4.27 6.97
C LEU A 518 19.74 -4.34 6.64
N ASP A 519 20.24 -5.46 6.11
CA ASP A 519 21.66 -5.67 5.82
C ASP A 519 21.87 -6.27 4.41
N PHE A 520 21.93 -5.41 3.39
CA PHE A 520 22.13 -5.85 2.01
C PHE A 520 23.60 -5.74 1.53
N TYR A 521 24.53 -5.32 2.38
CA TYR A 521 25.95 -5.24 2.00
C TYR A 521 26.55 -6.58 1.61
N ASP A 522 26.27 -7.66 2.35
CA ASP A 522 26.82 -8.99 2.06
C ASP A 522 26.41 -9.49 0.67
N VAL A 523 25.22 -9.09 0.24
CA VAL A 523 24.67 -9.36 -1.09
C VAL A 523 25.46 -8.64 -2.17
N VAL A 524 25.59 -7.32 -2.02
CA VAL A 524 26.31 -6.47 -2.96
C VAL A 524 27.78 -6.91 -3.02
N LYS A 525 28.39 -7.21 -1.88
CA LYS A 525 29.75 -7.75 -1.77
C LYS A 525 29.90 -9.07 -2.51
N ARG A 526 28.98 -10.03 -2.34
CA ARG A 526 29.03 -11.32 -3.04
C ARG A 526 29.01 -11.14 -4.57
N TYR A 527 28.16 -10.25 -5.08
CA TYR A 527 28.08 -10.00 -6.52
C TYR A 527 29.24 -9.16 -7.05
N LEU A 528 29.76 -8.22 -6.25
CA LEU A 528 30.97 -7.48 -6.56
C LEU A 528 32.20 -8.42 -6.61
N ASP A 529 32.33 -9.35 -5.68
CA ASP A 529 33.40 -10.36 -5.70
C ASP A 529 33.31 -11.23 -6.97
N ARG A 530 32.09 -11.56 -7.45
CA ARG A 530 31.90 -12.27 -8.73
C ARG A 530 32.23 -11.41 -9.94
N LEU A 531 31.82 -10.13 -9.96
CA LEU A 531 32.19 -9.21 -11.04
C LEU A 531 33.70 -9.12 -11.18
N LEU A 532 34.42 -8.96 -10.05
CA LEU A 532 35.87 -8.84 -10.08
C LEU A 532 36.56 -10.17 -10.45
N ASN A 533 36.20 -11.29 -9.82
CA ASN A 533 36.91 -12.56 -10.01
C ASN A 533 36.47 -13.37 -11.24
N GLU A 534 35.21 -13.28 -11.67
CA GLU A 534 34.70 -14.09 -12.80
C GLU A 534 34.69 -13.27 -14.11
N VAL A 535 34.30 -12.00 -14.04
CA VAL A 535 34.09 -11.17 -15.22
C VAL A 535 35.34 -10.37 -15.57
N LEU A 536 35.84 -9.53 -14.64
CA LEU A 536 36.99 -8.66 -14.90
C LEU A 536 38.29 -9.46 -15.01
N ASP A 537 38.60 -10.31 -14.02
CA ASP A 537 39.78 -11.20 -14.05
C ASP A 537 39.80 -12.08 -15.31
N GLY A 538 38.68 -12.73 -15.61
CA GLY A 538 38.53 -13.58 -16.79
C GLY A 538 38.64 -12.83 -18.11
N ALA A 539 38.17 -11.58 -18.19
CA ALA A 539 38.32 -10.74 -19.37
C ALA A 539 39.77 -10.28 -19.56
N LEU A 540 40.45 -9.90 -18.48
CA LEU A 540 41.85 -9.49 -18.49
C LEU A 540 42.78 -10.65 -18.87
N VAL A 541 42.60 -11.84 -18.31
CA VAL A 541 43.38 -13.04 -18.68
C VAL A 541 43.25 -13.35 -20.17
N LYS A 542 42.02 -13.31 -20.71
CA LYS A 542 41.78 -13.52 -22.15
C LYS A 542 42.47 -12.47 -23.00
N LEU A 543 42.43 -11.21 -22.57
CA LEU A 543 43.08 -10.12 -23.26
C LEU A 543 44.61 -10.28 -23.27
N ILE A 544 45.20 -10.60 -22.12
CA ILE A 544 46.65 -10.78 -21.98
C ILE A 544 47.15 -11.87 -22.94
N ASN A 545 46.45 -13.00 -23.00
CA ASN A 545 46.83 -14.12 -23.85
C ASN A 545 46.61 -13.88 -25.35
N THR A 546 45.72 -12.95 -25.73
CA THR A 546 45.33 -12.77 -27.15
C THR A 546 45.95 -11.52 -27.80
N SER A 547 46.17 -10.46 -27.03
CA SER A 547 46.45 -9.12 -27.58
C SER A 547 47.83 -8.55 -27.24
N VAL A 548 48.57 -9.17 -26.33
CA VAL A 548 49.87 -8.64 -25.87
C VAL A 548 51.00 -9.22 -26.71
N HIS A 549 51.61 -8.37 -27.54
CA HIS A 549 52.66 -8.80 -28.47
C HIS A 549 53.98 -8.05 -28.25
N GLY A 550 53.98 -6.96 -27.48
CA GLY A 550 55.17 -6.15 -27.19
C GLY A 550 55.50 -6.03 -25.69
N VAL A 551 56.78 -5.91 -25.37
CA VAL A 551 57.27 -5.71 -23.99
C VAL A 551 56.68 -4.44 -23.36
N SER A 552 56.58 -3.34 -24.12
CA SER A 552 55.97 -2.09 -23.63
C SER A 552 54.50 -2.27 -23.23
N GLN A 553 53.73 -3.02 -24.02
CA GLN A 553 52.32 -3.33 -23.69
C GLN A 553 52.22 -4.24 -22.47
N ALA A 554 53.10 -5.25 -22.35
CA ALA A 554 53.16 -6.12 -21.19
C ALA A 554 53.52 -5.33 -19.91
N MET A 555 54.46 -4.39 -19.99
CA MET A 555 54.79 -3.47 -18.90
C MET A 555 53.59 -2.61 -18.51
N GLN A 556 52.88 -2.03 -19.49
CA GLN A 556 51.73 -1.19 -19.21
C GLN A 556 50.57 -1.98 -18.57
N ILE A 557 50.34 -3.23 -18.98
CA ILE A 557 49.30 -4.08 -18.37
C ILE A 557 49.69 -4.48 -16.95
N ALA A 558 50.95 -4.83 -16.70
CA ALA A 558 51.42 -5.11 -15.34
C ALA A 558 51.29 -3.88 -14.42
N ALA A 559 51.56 -2.67 -14.95
CA ALA A 559 51.30 -1.42 -14.23
C ALA A 559 49.80 -1.19 -13.97
N ASN A 560 48.94 -1.44 -14.96
CA ASN A 560 47.48 -1.36 -14.82
C ASN A 560 46.97 -2.31 -13.73
N MET A 561 47.50 -3.53 -13.63
CA MET A 561 47.10 -4.51 -12.60
C MET A 561 47.37 -3.99 -11.20
N ALA A 562 48.55 -3.40 -10.97
CA ALA A 562 48.89 -2.84 -9.66
C ALA A 562 48.02 -1.63 -9.26
N VAL A 563 47.54 -0.85 -10.23
CA VAL A 563 46.62 0.27 -9.96
C VAL A 563 45.20 -0.24 -9.73
N LEU A 564 44.74 -1.21 -10.52
CA LEU A 564 43.47 -1.90 -10.29
C LEU A 564 43.43 -2.60 -8.93
N GLU A 565 44.58 -3.05 -8.43
CA GLU A 565 44.67 -3.65 -7.11
C GLU A 565 44.24 -2.70 -6.01
N ARG A 566 44.69 -1.45 -6.09
CA ARG A 566 44.28 -0.38 -5.20
C ARG A 566 42.82 0.03 -5.42
N ALA A 567 42.37 0.07 -6.67
CA ALA A 567 40.99 0.38 -7.02
C ALA A 567 39.99 -0.63 -6.43
N CYS A 568 40.37 -1.91 -6.34
CA CYS A 568 39.54 -2.94 -5.73
C CYS A 568 39.22 -2.63 -4.26
N GLU A 569 40.18 -2.09 -3.51
CA GLU A 569 39.96 -1.68 -2.13
C GLU A 569 38.94 -0.54 -2.03
N PHE A 570 39.03 0.44 -2.94
CA PHE A 570 38.06 1.53 -3.07
C PHE A 570 36.64 1.00 -3.35
N PHE A 571 36.47 0.03 -4.25
CA PHE A 571 35.15 -0.53 -4.58
C PHE A 571 34.42 -1.12 -3.37
N PHE A 572 35.13 -1.87 -2.52
CA PHE A 572 34.51 -2.44 -1.32
C PHE A 572 34.18 -1.41 -0.26
N ARG A 573 35.02 -0.38 -0.10
CA ARG A 573 34.72 0.77 0.77
C ARG A 573 33.50 1.53 0.27
N HIS A 574 33.44 1.79 -1.04
CA HIS A 574 32.34 2.49 -1.67
C HIS A 574 31.02 1.71 -1.55
N ALA A 575 31.04 0.39 -1.78
CA ALA A 575 29.88 -0.47 -1.57
C ALA A 575 29.41 -0.47 -0.10
N ALA A 576 30.34 -0.48 0.86
CA ALA A 576 30.00 -0.43 2.29
C ALA A 576 29.37 0.92 2.67
N GLN A 577 29.94 2.01 2.18
CA GLN A 577 29.47 3.37 2.39
C GLN A 577 28.05 3.57 1.82
N LEU A 578 27.80 3.12 0.59
CA LEU A 578 26.47 3.19 -0.02
C LEU A 578 25.44 2.29 0.68
N SER A 579 25.90 1.21 1.32
CA SER A 579 25.04 0.31 2.11
C SER A 579 24.83 0.78 3.55
N GLY A 580 25.39 1.93 3.97
CA GLY A 580 25.25 2.46 5.33
C GLY A 580 26.07 1.73 6.40
N ILE A 581 27.09 0.96 6.02
CA ILE A 581 27.95 0.20 6.95
C ILE A 581 29.21 1.01 7.30
N PRO A 582 29.53 1.16 8.60
CA PRO A 582 30.77 1.77 9.05
C PRO A 582 32.02 1.07 8.47
N LEU A 583 32.92 1.85 7.84
CA LEU A 583 34.11 1.35 7.14
C LEU A 583 34.98 0.38 7.97
N ARG A 584 35.06 0.57 9.30
CA ARG A 584 35.85 -0.30 10.20
C ARG A 584 35.36 -1.76 10.22
N MET A 585 34.08 -2.01 9.92
CA MET A 585 33.52 -3.37 9.82
C MET A 585 33.78 -4.00 8.44
N ALA A 586 33.84 -3.19 7.38
CA ALA A 586 34.15 -3.66 6.02
C ALA A 586 35.62 -4.12 5.88
N GLU A 587 36.56 -3.46 6.56
CA GLU A 587 38.00 -3.73 6.45
C GLU A 587 38.46 -4.99 7.21
N ARG A 588 37.74 -5.41 8.27
CA ARG A 588 38.11 -6.59 9.10
C ARG A 588 37.94 -7.94 8.39
N GLY A 589 37.28 -7.97 7.23
CA GLY A 589 36.84 -9.21 6.58
C GLY A 589 37.69 -9.73 5.42
N ARG A 590 38.82 -9.10 5.05
CA ARG A 590 39.58 -9.51 3.84
C ARG A 590 40.91 -10.19 4.13
N ARG A 591 41.10 -11.33 3.43
CA ARG A 591 42.36 -12.11 3.39
C ARG A 591 42.90 -12.32 1.97
N GLN A 592 42.16 -11.96 0.90
CA GLN A 592 42.58 -12.25 -0.47
C GLN A 592 42.20 -11.15 -1.47
N PHE A 593 43.18 -10.82 -2.32
CA PHE A 593 43.08 -9.86 -3.40
C PHE A 593 42.25 -10.44 -4.57
N PRO A 594 41.18 -9.77 -5.05
CA PRO A 594 40.53 -10.16 -6.30
C PRO A 594 41.41 -9.76 -7.50
N LEU A 595 41.41 -10.51 -8.60
CA LEU A 595 42.31 -10.36 -9.78
C LEU A 595 43.69 -11.05 -9.70
N ASN A 596 43.89 -12.03 -8.83
CA ASN A 596 45.20 -12.73 -8.73
C ASN A 596 45.62 -13.39 -10.04
N ASN A 597 44.70 -14.05 -10.76
CA ASN A 597 45.08 -14.80 -11.96
C ASN A 597 45.53 -13.85 -13.06
N ALA A 598 44.81 -12.75 -13.30
CA ALA A 598 45.21 -11.74 -14.27
C ALA A 598 46.55 -11.11 -13.92
N ARG A 599 46.81 -10.82 -12.64
CA ARG A 599 48.10 -10.29 -12.18
C ARG A 599 49.24 -11.27 -12.45
N ASP A 600 49.07 -12.52 -12.01
CA ASP A 600 50.13 -13.53 -12.12
C ASP A 600 50.42 -13.85 -13.60
N VAL A 601 49.38 -13.94 -14.45
CA VAL A 601 49.53 -14.11 -15.90
C VAL A 601 50.18 -12.90 -16.58
N ALA A 602 49.87 -11.66 -16.13
CA ALA A 602 50.51 -10.46 -16.67
C ALA A 602 52.01 -10.39 -16.32
N GLU A 603 52.36 -10.71 -15.07
CA GLU A 603 53.75 -10.74 -14.62
C GLU A 603 54.53 -11.88 -15.31
N GLU A 604 53.94 -13.07 -15.45
CA GLU A 604 54.55 -14.20 -16.16
C GLU A 604 54.75 -13.91 -17.65
N MET A 605 53.76 -13.29 -18.31
CA MET A 605 53.87 -12.84 -19.70
C MET A 605 55.02 -11.84 -19.87
N LEU A 606 55.09 -10.81 -19.01
CA LEU A 606 56.18 -9.84 -19.02
C LEU A 606 57.54 -10.52 -18.80
N SER A 607 57.66 -11.35 -17.76
CA SER A 607 58.88 -12.09 -17.44
C SER A 607 59.31 -12.98 -18.62
N GLY A 608 58.40 -13.74 -19.22
CA GLY A 608 58.65 -14.59 -20.37
C GLY A 608 59.13 -13.82 -21.61
N MET A 609 58.53 -12.67 -21.91
CA MET A 609 58.95 -11.83 -23.03
C MET A 609 60.33 -11.22 -22.81
N LEU A 610 60.65 -10.82 -21.57
CA LEU A 610 61.97 -10.29 -21.23
C LEU A 610 63.05 -11.37 -21.29
N LYS A 611 62.76 -12.57 -20.78
CA LYS A 611 63.66 -13.74 -20.90
C LYS A 611 63.94 -14.08 -22.36
N ALA A 612 62.92 -14.12 -23.21
CA ALA A 612 63.09 -14.37 -24.64
C ALA A 612 63.94 -13.28 -25.35
N LYS A 613 63.87 -12.02 -24.89
CA LYS A 613 64.74 -10.95 -25.41
C LYS A 613 66.18 -11.12 -24.94
N VAL A 614 66.38 -11.45 -23.67
CA VAL A 614 67.68 -11.79 -23.12
C VAL A 614 68.30 -12.98 -23.83
N ASP A 615 67.53 -14.05 -24.08
CA ASP A 615 67.97 -15.22 -24.83
C ASP A 615 68.52 -14.85 -26.21
N GLY A 616 67.87 -13.90 -26.89
CA GLY A 616 68.35 -13.36 -28.17
C GLY A 616 69.76 -12.73 -28.08
N PHE A 617 70.07 -12.02 -26.99
CA PHE A 617 71.42 -11.51 -26.73
C PHE A 617 72.37 -12.62 -26.28
N MET A 618 71.89 -13.56 -25.47
CA MET A 618 72.67 -14.70 -24.98
C MET A 618 73.11 -15.66 -26.12
N MET A 619 72.45 -15.66 -27.29
CA MET A 619 72.95 -16.38 -28.48
C MET A 619 74.35 -15.93 -28.91
N LEU A 620 74.75 -14.68 -28.62
CA LEU A 620 76.11 -14.18 -28.89
C LEU A 620 77.18 -14.90 -28.05
N THR A 621 76.78 -15.73 -27.07
CA THR A 621 77.69 -16.61 -26.33
C THR A 621 78.37 -17.63 -27.24
N GLU A 622 77.79 -17.97 -28.40
CA GLU A 622 78.45 -18.81 -29.41
C GLU A 622 79.73 -18.16 -29.99
N ASN A 623 79.82 -16.83 -29.95
CA ASN A 623 81.00 -16.08 -30.41
C ASN A 623 82.12 -16.03 -29.37
N VAL A 624 81.89 -16.52 -28.14
CA VAL A 624 82.89 -16.52 -27.07
C VAL A 624 84.00 -17.50 -27.42
N ASN A 625 85.24 -17.00 -27.44
CA ASN A 625 86.40 -17.86 -27.61
C ASN A 625 86.76 -18.54 -26.28
N TRP A 626 86.33 -19.79 -26.12
CA TRP A 626 86.56 -20.59 -24.91
C TRP A 626 88.03 -20.99 -24.67
N MET A 627 88.93 -20.73 -25.62
CA MET A 627 90.36 -21.10 -25.55
C MET A 627 91.28 -19.87 -25.77
N THR A 628 90.95 -18.75 -25.13
CA THR A 628 91.73 -17.50 -25.15
C THR A 628 93.03 -17.59 -24.35
N ASP A 629 94.06 -16.91 -24.87
CA ASP A 629 95.38 -16.80 -24.22
C ASP A 629 95.44 -15.65 -23.20
N GLU A 630 94.55 -14.65 -23.31
CA GLU A 630 94.38 -13.56 -22.35
C GLU A 630 92.89 -13.29 -22.07
N PRO A 631 92.53 -12.91 -20.83
CA PRO A 631 91.15 -12.56 -20.50
C PRO A 631 90.75 -11.22 -21.16
N PRO A 632 89.52 -11.10 -21.71
CA PRO A 632 89.06 -9.83 -22.27
C PRO A 632 88.92 -8.77 -21.15
N PRO A 633 89.50 -7.55 -21.31
CA PRO A 633 89.49 -6.53 -20.26
C PRO A 633 88.12 -5.86 -20.06
N ASN A 634 87.26 -5.86 -21.09
CA ASN A 634 85.95 -5.16 -21.10
C ASN A 634 84.75 -6.12 -21.12
N GLY A 635 84.91 -7.35 -20.60
CA GLY A 635 83.88 -8.39 -20.67
C GLY A 635 83.65 -8.93 -22.08
N ASN A 636 82.80 -9.94 -22.20
CA ASN A 636 82.40 -10.52 -23.47
C ASN A 636 81.27 -9.71 -24.14
N GLU A 637 81.17 -9.77 -25.47
CA GLU A 637 80.21 -8.99 -26.27
C GLU A 637 78.75 -9.21 -25.84
N TYR A 638 78.38 -10.45 -25.52
CA TYR A 638 77.01 -10.78 -25.10
C TYR A 638 76.60 -10.07 -23.79
N VAL A 639 77.50 -9.98 -22.79
CA VAL A 639 77.20 -9.31 -21.51
C VAL A 639 77.09 -7.81 -21.68
N ASN A 640 77.89 -7.21 -22.56
CA ASN A 640 77.78 -5.79 -22.84
C ASN A 640 76.42 -5.44 -23.47
N GLU A 641 75.93 -6.24 -24.42
CA GLU A 641 74.59 -6.08 -25.00
C GLU A 641 73.47 -6.32 -23.97
N VAL A 642 73.62 -7.35 -23.13
CA VAL A 642 72.67 -7.62 -22.02
C VAL A 642 72.65 -6.46 -21.01
N LEU A 643 73.80 -5.87 -20.66
CA LEU A 643 73.88 -4.73 -19.76
C LEU A 643 73.21 -3.48 -20.34
N ILE A 644 73.49 -3.15 -21.61
CA ILE A 644 72.83 -2.03 -22.31
C ILE A 644 71.31 -2.24 -22.31
N TYR A 645 70.86 -3.46 -22.58
CA TYR A 645 69.45 -3.81 -22.53
C TYR A 645 68.86 -3.67 -21.12
N LEU A 646 69.52 -4.19 -20.09
CA LEU A 646 69.05 -4.10 -18.70
C LEU A 646 69.02 -2.65 -18.18
N GLU A 647 69.98 -1.81 -18.55
CA GLU A 647 69.97 -0.38 -18.23
C GLU A 647 68.81 0.34 -18.92
N THR A 648 68.59 0.05 -20.21
CA THR A 648 67.46 0.60 -20.98
C THR A 648 66.13 0.12 -20.42
N LEU A 649 66.05 -1.16 -20.03
CA LEU A 649 64.89 -1.79 -19.40
C LEU A 649 64.57 -1.11 -18.08
N VAL A 650 65.54 -0.96 -17.18
CA VAL A 650 65.29 -0.34 -15.87
C VAL A 650 64.88 1.12 -16.02
N SER A 651 65.53 1.87 -16.91
CA SER A 651 65.16 3.27 -17.21
C SER A 651 63.72 3.41 -17.70
N THR A 652 63.29 2.55 -18.63
CA THR A 652 61.91 2.55 -19.15
C THR A 652 60.91 2.01 -18.14
N ALA A 653 61.26 0.94 -17.44
CA ALA A 653 60.38 0.29 -16.48
C ALA A 653 60.15 1.13 -15.23
N GLN A 654 61.11 1.96 -14.78
CA GLN A 654 60.90 2.91 -13.68
C GLN A 654 59.78 3.92 -13.96
N GLN A 655 59.57 4.28 -15.23
CA GLN A 655 58.55 5.26 -15.61
C GLN A 655 57.14 4.65 -15.66
N ILE A 656 57.03 3.32 -15.79
CA ILE A 656 55.78 2.61 -16.06
C ILE A 656 55.40 1.70 -14.89
N LEU A 657 56.33 0.87 -14.42
CA LEU A 657 56.08 -0.17 -13.44
C LEU A 657 56.21 0.31 -11.99
N PRO A 658 55.37 -0.20 -11.08
CA PRO A 658 55.60 -0.08 -9.65
C PRO A 658 56.90 -0.80 -9.23
N VAL A 659 57.57 -0.25 -8.23
CA VAL A 659 58.85 -0.76 -7.68
C VAL A 659 58.78 -2.25 -7.32
N GLN A 660 57.65 -2.71 -6.77
CA GLN A 660 57.45 -4.10 -6.36
C GLN A 660 57.38 -5.09 -7.54
N VAL A 661 56.85 -4.66 -8.68
CA VAL A 661 56.77 -5.47 -9.90
C VAL A 661 58.13 -5.44 -10.60
N LEU A 662 58.74 -4.25 -10.71
CA LEU A 662 60.09 -4.09 -11.28
C LEU A 662 61.11 -5.00 -10.57
N LYS A 663 61.08 -5.03 -9.24
CA LYS A 663 61.96 -5.90 -8.44
C LYS A 663 61.80 -7.38 -8.80
N ARG A 664 60.56 -7.89 -8.82
CA ARG A 664 60.26 -9.30 -9.10
C ARG A 664 60.74 -9.69 -10.49
N VAL A 665 60.35 -8.89 -11.48
CA VAL A 665 60.71 -9.11 -12.89
C VAL A 665 62.24 -9.05 -13.08
N LEU A 666 62.93 -8.08 -12.46
CA LEU A 666 64.38 -7.96 -12.57
C LEU A 666 65.11 -9.14 -11.92
N THR A 667 64.60 -9.62 -10.77
CA THR A 667 65.15 -10.81 -10.09
C THR A 667 65.00 -12.05 -10.96
N ASP A 668 63.83 -12.26 -11.57
CA ASP A 668 63.56 -13.37 -12.48
C ASP A 668 64.43 -13.35 -13.73
N VAL A 669 64.65 -12.17 -14.31
CA VAL A 669 65.52 -12.01 -15.48
C VAL A 669 66.98 -12.25 -15.12
N LEU A 670 67.46 -11.75 -13.98
CA LEU A 670 68.83 -12.01 -13.50
C LEU A 670 69.05 -13.49 -13.17
N SER A 671 68.07 -14.16 -12.56
CA SER A 671 68.12 -15.61 -12.33
C SER A 671 68.20 -16.37 -13.66
N HIS A 672 67.43 -15.97 -14.66
CA HIS A 672 67.48 -16.56 -16.00
C HIS A 672 68.84 -16.36 -16.68
N ILE A 673 69.46 -15.18 -16.54
CA ILE A 673 70.83 -14.93 -17.02
C ILE A 673 71.83 -15.86 -16.32
N SER A 674 71.70 -16.00 -14.99
CA SER A 674 72.50 -16.91 -14.18
C SER A 674 72.36 -18.37 -14.68
N GLU A 675 71.13 -18.85 -14.86
CA GLU A 675 70.81 -20.19 -15.34
C GLU A 675 71.30 -20.45 -16.76
N THR A 676 71.22 -19.47 -17.65
CA THR A 676 71.69 -19.59 -19.04
C THR A 676 73.21 -19.62 -19.12
N ILE A 677 73.93 -18.78 -18.37
CA ILE A 677 75.41 -18.85 -18.27
C ILE A 677 75.84 -20.22 -17.73
N LEU A 678 75.19 -20.70 -16.67
CA LEU A 678 75.43 -22.03 -16.11
C LEU A 678 75.13 -23.14 -17.13
N GLY A 679 74.03 -23.01 -17.86
CA GLY A 679 73.59 -23.92 -18.91
C GLY A 679 74.59 -24.02 -20.06
N VAL A 680 75.24 -22.92 -20.45
CA VAL A 680 76.31 -22.93 -21.45
C VAL A 680 77.54 -23.69 -20.96
N LEU A 681 77.94 -23.50 -19.70
CA LEU A 681 79.08 -24.23 -19.11
C LEU A 681 78.79 -25.74 -18.97
N LEU A 682 77.54 -26.10 -18.66
CA LEU A 682 77.09 -27.48 -18.55
C LEU A 682 76.82 -28.14 -19.91
N GLY A 683 76.43 -27.37 -20.92
CA GLY A 683 76.00 -27.85 -22.24
C GLY A 683 77.12 -28.44 -23.10
N ASP A 684 76.75 -29.31 -24.05
CA ASP A 684 77.68 -29.97 -24.97
C ASP A 684 78.26 -29.04 -26.04
N SER A 685 77.73 -27.82 -26.15
CA SER A 685 78.23 -26.75 -27.02
C SER A 685 79.67 -26.36 -26.65
N VAL A 686 79.99 -26.32 -25.36
CA VAL A 686 81.34 -26.03 -24.85
C VAL A 686 81.98 -27.34 -24.38
N LYS A 687 82.80 -27.95 -25.24
CA LYS A 687 83.50 -29.21 -24.90
C LYS A 687 84.74 -28.98 -24.03
N ARG A 688 85.40 -27.83 -24.16
CA ARG A 688 86.65 -27.47 -23.47
C ARG A 688 86.73 -25.96 -23.30
N PHE A 689 87.15 -25.49 -22.12
CA PHE A 689 87.42 -24.07 -21.87
C PHE A 689 88.68 -23.85 -21.03
N SER A 690 89.34 -22.70 -21.23
CA SER A 690 90.56 -22.31 -20.51
C SER A 690 90.26 -21.57 -19.20
N VAL A 691 91.23 -21.52 -18.29
CA VAL A 691 91.13 -20.71 -17.05
C VAL A 691 90.93 -19.22 -17.39
N ASN A 692 91.53 -18.74 -18.49
CA ASN A 692 91.36 -17.37 -18.96
C ASN A 692 89.94 -17.08 -19.45
N ALA A 693 89.26 -18.06 -20.06
CA ALA A 693 87.86 -17.93 -20.44
C ALA A 693 86.95 -17.84 -19.19
N ILE A 694 87.24 -18.61 -18.13
CA ILE A 694 86.54 -18.47 -16.84
C ILE A 694 86.81 -17.11 -16.20
N MET A 695 88.04 -16.59 -16.29
CA MET A 695 88.35 -15.23 -15.83
C MET A 695 87.58 -14.16 -16.64
N GLY A 696 87.33 -14.39 -17.93
CA GLY A 696 86.43 -13.56 -18.74
C GLY A 696 84.99 -13.58 -18.21
N ILE A 697 84.45 -14.76 -17.90
CA ILE A 697 83.10 -14.89 -17.31
C ILE A 697 83.06 -14.29 -15.89
N ASP A 698 84.15 -14.37 -15.13
CA ASP A 698 84.25 -13.71 -13.83
C ASP A 698 84.15 -12.17 -13.96
N VAL A 699 84.77 -11.60 -15.00
CA VAL A 699 84.59 -10.17 -15.35
C VAL A 699 83.13 -9.91 -15.72
N ASP A 700 82.52 -10.76 -16.54
CA ASP A 700 81.11 -10.64 -16.95
C ASP A 700 80.14 -10.61 -15.73
N ILE A 701 80.29 -11.53 -14.77
CA ILE A 701 79.45 -11.56 -13.56
C ILE A 701 79.75 -10.37 -12.66
N ARG A 702 81.02 -9.91 -12.57
CA ARG A 702 81.34 -8.69 -11.83
C ARG A 702 80.66 -7.46 -12.43
N LEU A 703 80.53 -7.39 -13.75
CA LEU A 703 79.78 -6.33 -14.41
C LEU A 703 78.28 -6.42 -14.07
N LEU A 704 77.68 -7.61 -14.12
CA LEU A 704 76.27 -7.81 -13.71
C LEU A 704 76.03 -7.48 -12.22
N GLU A 705 76.94 -7.84 -11.32
CA GLU A 705 76.86 -7.47 -9.90
C GLU A 705 77.01 -5.96 -9.71
N SER A 706 77.92 -5.31 -10.45
CA SER A 706 78.07 -3.86 -10.40
C SER A 706 76.81 -3.13 -10.87
N PHE A 707 76.09 -3.71 -11.85
CA PHE A 707 74.77 -3.25 -12.25
C PHE A 707 73.75 -3.41 -11.11
N THR A 708 73.70 -4.56 -10.42
CA THR A 708 72.77 -4.70 -9.27
C THR A 708 73.06 -3.70 -8.14
N GLU A 709 74.34 -3.39 -7.90
CA GLU A 709 74.73 -2.39 -6.88
C GLU A 709 74.34 -0.97 -7.32
N SER A 710 74.47 -0.63 -8.61
CA SER A 710 74.06 0.68 -9.12
C SER A 710 72.55 0.90 -8.98
N GLN A 711 71.73 -0.16 -9.06
CA GLN A 711 70.28 -0.09 -8.87
C GLN A 711 69.81 -0.09 -7.41
N LYS A 712 70.72 -0.19 -6.43
CA LYS A 712 70.38 -0.26 -4.99
C LYS A 712 69.57 0.92 -4.48
N HIS A 713 69.72 2.10 -5.09
CA HIS A 713 69.00 3.32 -4.71
C HIS A 713 67.47 3.25 -4.94
N LEU A 714 67.00 2.28 -5.74
CA LEU A 714 65.58 2.12 -6.08
C LEU A 714 64.83 1.18 -5.13
N PHE A 715 65.55 0.41 -4.33
CA PHE A 715 64.99 -0.69 -3.55
C PHE A 715 65.39 -0.59 -2.07
N SER A 716 64.65 -1.28 -1.19
CA SER A 716 65.04 -1.44 0.21
C SER A 716 66.31 -2.30 0.33
N ASP A 717 67.11 -2.14 1.40
CA ASP A 717 68.35 -2.92 1.60
C ASP A 717 68.12 -4.44 1.56
N GLY A 718 66.96 -4.92 2.06
CA GLY A 718 66.58 -6.33 1.99
C GLY A 718 66.26 -6.81 0.56
N ASP A 719 65.75 -5.92 -0.28
CA ASP A 719 65.35 -6.21 -1.66
C ASP A 719 66.57 -6.21 -2.60
N ALA A 720 67.53 -5.32 -2.38
CA ALA A 720 68.79 -5.29 -3.11
C ALA A 720 69.61 -6.57 -2.89
N ASN A 721 69.53 -7.16 -1.70
CA ASN A 721 70.17 -8.45 -1.41
C ASN A 721 69.55 -9.60 -2.21
N GLN A 722 68.23 -9.56 -2.49
CA GLN A 722 67.58 -10.60 -3.30
C GLN A 722 68.04 -10.58 -4.76
N LEU A 723 68.31 -9.40 -5.33
CA LEU A 723 68.88 -9.27 -6.68
C LEU A 723 70.28 -9.90 -6.76
N LYS A 724 71.10 -9.73 -5.71
CA LYS A 724 72.42 -10.38 -5.63
C LYS A 724 72.32 -11.90 -5.50
N LEU A 725 71.33 -12.39 -4.75
CA LEU A 725 71.09 -13.82 -4.59
C LEU A 725 70.74 -14.50 -5.92
N ALA A 726 70.11 -13.80 -6.87
CA ALA A 726 69.81 -14.34 -8.20
C ALA A 726 71.07 -14.76 -8.99
N LEU A 727 72.21 -14.10 -8.74
CA LEU A 727 73.50 -14.41 -9.39
C LEU A 727 74.39 -15.34 -8.56
N ALA A 728 73.94 -15.74 -7.36
CA ALA A 728 74.77 -16.44 -6.39
C ALA A 728 75.25 -17.82 -6.87
N GLU A 729 74.41 -18.60 -7.55
CA GLU A 729 74.79 -19.95 -8.01
C GLU A 729 75.99 -19.91 -8.96
N VAL A 730 75.95 -19.06 -10.00
CA VAL A 730 77.08 -18.96 -10.95
C VAL A 730 78.30 -18.32 -10.29
N ARG A 731 78.11 -17.32 -9.42
CA ARG A 731 79.21 -16.71 -8.66
C ARG A 731 79.94 -17.73 -7.80
N GLN A 732 79.21 -18.59 -7.08
CA GLN A 732 79.79 -19.68 -6.29
C GLN A 732 80.57 -20.66 -7.16
N LEU A 733 80.03 -21.03 -8.34
CA LEU A 733 80.70 -21.93 -9.27
C LEU A 733 82.02 -21.36 -9.79
N ILE A 734 82.04 -20.09 -10.20
CA ILE A 734 83.25 -19.41 -10.68
C ILE A 734 84.28 -19.27 -9.55
N ASN A 735 83.85 -18.90 -8.34
CA ASN A 735 84.72 -18.84 -7.18
C ASN A 735 85.37 -20.20 -6.86
N LEU A 736 84.64 -21.30 -7.07
CA LEU A 736 85.18 -22.66 -6.93
C LEU A 736 86.23 -22.98 -8.00
N LEU A 737 85.94 -22.65 -9.27
CA LEU A 737 86.83 -22.92 -10.41
C LEU A 737 88.11 -22.06 -10.38
N LEU A 738 88.06 -20.84 -9.84
CA LEU A 738 89.21 -19.95 -9.68
C LEU A 738 89.96 -20.13 -8.34
N SER A 739 89.41 -20.93 -7.41
CA SER A 739 90.01 -21.18 -6.09
C SER A 739 91.37 -21.88 -6.21
N ASN A 740 92.30 -21.49 -5.34
CA ASN A 740 93.59 -22.17 -5.19
C ASN A 740 93.45 -23.52 -4.47
N HIS A 741 92.32 -23.77 -3.80
CA HIS A 741 92.06 -24.97 -3.00
C HIS A 741 90.64 -25.51 -3.27
N PRO A 742 90.39 -26.12 -4.44
CA PRO A 742 89.06 -26.65 -4.79
C PRO A 742 88.60 -27.80 -3.87
N GLU A 743 89.53 -28.51 -3.20
CA GLU A 743 89.25 -29.57 -2.22
C GLU A 743 88.44 -29.10 -1.00
N SER A 744 88.44 -27.78 -0.72
CA SER A 744 87.65 -27.18 0.37
C SER A 744 86.14 -27.36 0.21
N PHE A 745 85.66 -27.60 -1.02
CA PHE A 745 84.26 -27.92 -1.32
C PHE A 745 83.79 -29.25 -0.72
N LEU A 746 84.69 -30.19 -0.46
CA LEU A 746 84.36 -31.47 0.21
C LEU A 746 84.09 -31.30 1.71
N ASN A 747 84.44 -30.16 2.30
CA ASN A 747 84.19 -29.88 3.70
C ASN A 747 82.74 -29.38 3.90
N PRO A 748 81.89 -30.09 4.66
CA PRO A 748 80.48 -29.73 4.82
C PRO A 748 80.29 -28.33 5.41
N VAL A 749 81.18 -27.88 6.31
CA VAL A 749 81.09 -26.56 6.96
C VAL A 749 81.43 -25.42 5.99
N ILE A 750 82.37 -25.63 5.07
CA ILE A 750 82.76 -24.63 4.07
C ILE A 750 81.72 -24.61 2.95
N ARG A 751 81.15 -25.76 2.60
CA ARG A 751 80.07 -25.87 1.62
C ARG A 751 78.82 -25.14 2.09
N GLU A 752 78.37 -25.37 3.32
CA GLU A 752 77.19 -24.69 3.89
C GLU A 752 77.37 -23.17 3.99
N ARG A 753 78.62 -22.68 4.10
CA ARG A 753 78.91 -21.24 4.22
C ARG A 753 79.19 -20.51 2.91
N SER A 754 79.65 -21.20 1.87
CA SER A 754 80.20 -20.53 0.67
C SER A 754 79.82 -21.18 -0.66
N TYR A 755 79.25 -22.38 -0.65
CA TYR A 755 78.92 -23.16 -1.85
C TYR A 755 77.60 -23.95 -1.67
N ASP A 756 76.65 -23.36 -0.96
CA ASP A 756 75.39 -23.96 -0.53
C ASP A 756 74.43 -24.23 -1.69
N LEU A 757 74.55 -23.46 -2.78
CA LEU A 757 73.69 -23.57 -3.96
C LEU A 757 74.23 -24.53 -5.03
N LEU A 758 75.46 -25.04 -4.88
CA LEU A 758 76.12 -25.88 -5.88
C LEU A 758 75.82 -27.38 -5.70
N ASP A 759 75.36 -28.01 -6.79
CA ASP A 759 75.19 -29.46 -6.88
C ASP A 759 76.49 -30.19 -7.29
N TYR A 760 76.73 -31.35 -6.69
CA TYR A 760 77.89 -32.19 -6.92
C TYR A 760 78.04 -32.61 -8.40
N ARG A 761 76.92 -32.93 -9.07
CA ARG A 761 76.94 -33.37 -10.47
C ARG A 761 77.31 -32.23 -11.41
N LYS A 762 76.72 -31.05 -11.23
CA LYS A 762 77.02 -29.84 -12.02
C LYS A 762 78.51 -29.48 -11.92
N VAL A 763 79.05 -29.48 -10.70
CA VAL A 763 80.47 -29.16 -10.44
C VAL A 763 81.42 -30.14 -11.13
N VAL A 764 81.12 -31.45 -11.10
CA VAL A 764 81.93 -32.47 -11.79
C VAL A 764 81.95 -32.24 -13.31
N THR A 765 80.78 -32.09 -13.94
CA THR A 765 80.67 -31.92 -15.40
C THR A 765 81.39 -30.65 -15.89
N VAL A 766 81.29 -29.55 -15.16
CA VAL A 766 81.97 -28.30 -15.51
C VAL A 766 83.48 -28.42 -15.28
N SER A 767 83.91 -29.00 -14.15
CA SER A 767 85.34 -29.13 -13.82
C SER A 767 86.10 -30.06 -14.77
N GLU A 768 85.44 -31.07 -15.35
CA GLU A 768 86.03 -31.97 -16.37
C GLU A 768 86.35 -31.28 -17.70
N LYS A 769 85.62 -30.21 -18.02
CA LYS A 769 85.77 -29.46 -19.27
C LYS A 769 86.89 -28.41 -19.20
N LEU A 770 87.37 -28.08 -18.00
CA LEU A 770 88.44 -27.11 -17.78
C LEU A 770 89.80 -27.67 -18.22
N LYS A 771 90.49 -26.98 -19.15
CA LYS A 771 91.84 -27.34 -19.61
C LYS A 771 92.82 -26.17 -19.52
N ASP A 772 94.04 -26.47 -19.10
CA ASP A 772 95.14 -25.50 -19.03
C ASP A 772 95.70 -25.21 -20.44
N PRO A 773 96.12 -23.97 -20.75
CA PRO A 773 96.70 -23.61 -22.06
C PRO A 773 98.00 -24.38 -22.37
N SER A 774 98.62 -25.02 -21.39
CA SER A 774 99.81 -25.87 -21.58
C SER A 774 99.53 -27.20 -22.32
N ASP A 775 98.27 -27.56 -22.58
CA ASP A 775 97.90 -28.73 -23.40
C ASP A 775 97.98 -28.44 -24.93
N ARG A 776 98.44 -27.25 -25.36
CA ARG A 776 98.47 -26.81 -26.77
C ARG A 776 99.54 -27.42 -27.68
N LEU A 777 100.27 -28.45 -27.28
CA LEU A 777 101.28 -29.06 -28.17
C LEU A 777 101.02 -30.55 -28.41
N PHE A 778 100.53 -30.80 -29.63
CA PHE A 778 100.49 -32.07 -30.35
C PHE A 778 101.69 -32.97 -30.03
N GLY A 779 101.44 -34.25 -29.80
CA GLY A 779 102.50 -35.24 -29.63
C GLY A 779 103.44 -35.24 -30.83
N THR A 780 104.75 -35.26 -30.59
CA THR A 780 105.66 -36.39 -30.82
C THR A 780 107.08 -35.93 -30.43
N PHE A 781 107.79 -36.72 -29.62
CA PHE A 781 109.21 -36.59 -29.21
C PHE A 781 109.64 -35.43 -28.30
N GLY A 782 110.18 -35.80 -27.12
CA GLY A 782 111.11 -34.95 -26.36
C GLY A 782 110.76 -34.82 -24.87
N GLY A 783 111.36 -35.66 -24.03
CA GLY A 783 111.24 -35.56 -22.58
C GLY A 783 111.84 -34.26 -22.04
N ARG A 784 110.98 -33.36 -21.56
CA ARG A 784 111.30 -32.34 -20.55
C ARG A 784 110.12 -32.21 -19.60
N THR A 785 110.40 -32.34 -18.31
CA THR A 785 109.45 -32.23 -17.19
C THR A 785 108.72 -30.88 -17.22
N VAL A 786 107.51 -30.88 -17.75
CA VAL A 786 106.57 -29.77 -17.60
C VAL A 786 106.14 -29.74 -16.14
N LYS A 787 106.40 -28.64 -15.43
CA LYS A 787 105.85 -28.39 -14.08
C LYS A 787 104.32 -28.45 -14.19
N GLN A 788 103.73 -29.56 -13.75
CA GLN A 788 102.28 -29.69 -13.63
C GLN A 788 101.78 -28.64 -12.63
N ASN A 789 100.82 -27.84 -13.06
CA ASN A 789 100.18 -26.80 -12.25
C ASN A 789 99.56 -27.47 -10.99
N PRO A 790 99.94 -27.10 -9.75
CA PRO A 790 99.45 -27.75 -8.52
C PRO A 790 97.92 -27.68 -8.39
N LYS A 791 97.30 -26.65 -8.97
CA LYS A 791 95.85 -26.47 -9.06
C LYS A 791 95.13 -27.60 -9.83
N LYS A 792 95.74 -28.09 -10.92
CA LYS A 792 95.18 -29.17 -11.75
C LYS A 792 95.12 -30.48 -10.96
N LYS A 793 96.16 -30.78 -10.17
CA LYS A 793 96.19 -31.97 -9.30
C LYS A 793 95.09 -31.95 -8.23
N SER A 794 94.84 -30.81 -7.60
CA SER A 794 93.76 -30.67 -6.61
C SER A 794 92.37 -30.70 -7.23
N LEU A 795 92.19 -30.14 -8.44
CA LEU A 795 90.92 -30.20 -9.16
C LEU A 795 90.63 -31.64 -9.65
N ASP A 796 91.63 -32.34 -10.19
CA ASP A 796 91.51 -33.75 -10.60
C ASP A 796 91.24 -34.68 -9.40
N ALA A 797 91.85 -34.39 -8.23
CA ALA A 797 91.57 -35.10 -6.98
C ALA A 797 90.14 -34.83 -6.46
N LEU A 798 89.65 -33.59 -6.59
CA LEU A 798 88.27 -33.23 -6.30
C LEU A 798 87.30 -33.97 -7.22
N ILE A 799 87.51 -33.96 -8.54
CA ILE A 799 86.67 -34.66 -9.53
C ILE A 799 86.60 -36.15 -9.20
N LYS A 800 87.75 -36.78 -8.90
CA LYS A 800 87.82 -38.19 -8.57
C LYS A 800 87.02 -38.52 -7.31
N ARG A 801 87.16 -37.74 -6.24
CA ARG A 801 86.40 -37.91 -4.99
C ARG A 801 84.91 -37.61 -5.16
N LEU A 802 84.54 -36.62 -5.96
CA LEU A 802 83.14 -36.29 -6.22
C LEU A 802 82.43 -37.37 -7.04
N LYS A 803 83.13 -38.06 -7.95
CA LYS A 803 82.61 -39.24 -8.66
C LYS A 803 82.46 -40.48 -7.78
N GLU A 804 83.20 -40.56 -6.68
CA GLU A 804 83.06 -41.63 -5.69
C GLU A 804 81.89 -41.36 -4.72
N VAL A 805 81.40 -40.12 -4.66
CA VAL A 805 80.33 -39.65 -3.75
C VAL A 805 78.99 -39.41 -4.47
N SER A 806 79.01 -39.11 -5.78
CA SER A 806 77.82 -39.07 -6.67
C SER A 806 77.42 -40.46 -7.15
#